data_AF-A0AAJ5WPR3-F1
#
_entry.id   AF-A0AAJ5WPR3-F1
#
_cell.length_a   1.000
_cell.length_b   1.000
_cell.length_c   1.000
_cell.angle_alpha   90.00
_cell.angle_beta   90.00
_cell.angle_gamma   90.00
#
_symmetry.space_group_name_H-M   'P 1'
#
loop_
_entity.id
_entity.type
_entity.pdbx_description
1 polymer ?
#
loop_
_entity_poly.entity_id
_entity_poly.type
_entity_poly.pdbx_seq_one_letter_code
_entity_poly.pdbx_strand_id
1 'polypeptide(L)'
;MSKKFIYLLLLPVLLCACRKNNAPEPDTRIPDIPKEGINIQTSVFGRIVNEKEEPLTGVTVSGGGATVLTDVNGIFILKDVMLDQARAYITATKPGYFNGSRTFRPVKGGMTRPPLIKLLAQKSIGTINAAAGGSVTSKGGIKIALPADALDGYGGTVTVVASYVNPTSPDFFARMPGDLAADNKDNKRGALISYGMSHIDLLDDKGNKLKIKAGKQATVTLPVPKSLQGSATPSIDMWYFDETKGIWKQEGTGTYQNGGYTGQVSHFSIWNYDHWNPLGSLPFILRWMLSKISSMPPEGQEEIMNNPPDFLLTVKDKKTKTTLYSDVFPPPAPKAGSMPPEATSEVTFQIPTVTDVMEVTVTPVQPGGPDYPVNPNYSPTEDEVPPPAPSYATEAESVTVEVTPTNPPTTITITLPPQGGGGGGNGETVVNVNGKAVNCNNKPVTTGYAFLSMRSGNTIVKSTTAPIYGNEGRFTVQYIFYTAQLNRVDNVVLTVYDLATGKKSKDQKIQVNPSVAHMLQEPVVVCDNNGGGDNGNAKVYNGNYSINDAKTLKAFIDSGYNEVSGMLYVSNQSDLGGIITLKKVWGLELRSNTVTSLGGLAELESISYLSLVANGQLVNAAFPKLANKDIQGIHINHNYSLTALTLPSIENVSPLGNDNISITGNPLLKTLSIPNLRSVNKCGNIEITNTLLENLNTFANASGTLGSWGLTLVDNPALTSVSGLKNVVITARLMIDQCIKLSTLDGINIPADMTDYVTLHRNDLLKDITAVSNKLKTTGGLSIQLNKALVTASFPLYEKGNLSCKENASLASLSLPKFREAASVDISNNVKLASINMDALATLSNSFNLDGGYEKVQALTTFDLPALKTCGRFTIVNCAAITHLDGFASLEFVDGDLVISNANIPGANLKLQTINGFNKLTEVRFSLGLETAASSGDGLVGYDGPLNSIKGFKNLKKVGAMFNIGGKNLQDISGFSNLESIGQDFRIITTGLTGLEGFAKLSSSGLNENRAIFIQTNTKLTSLKGLASLSTIVGIFIARNPELKDLQGLEKIKSIRYGITVSVNDKLTNIDGLANVEGAISSINITENKVLANLCGITKLVKGGGNTGVYAVSGNAHNPTVDNIKAGNCSK
;
A
#
# COMPACT_ATOMS: atom_id res chain seq x y z
N MET A 1 59.36 14.85 53.66
CA MET A 1 58.37 14.83 52.57
C MET A 1 57.02 15.30 53.08
N SER A 2 56.56 16.45 52.56
CA SER A 2 55.16 16.78 52.21
C SER A 2 54.01 16.61 53.23
N LYS A 3 54.06 17.35 54.34
CA LYS A 3 52.83 17.84 55.02
C LYS A 3 52.55 19.28 54.58
N LYS A 4 51.77 19.50 53.51
CA LYS A 4 51.24 20.82 53.11
C LYS A 4 50.19 20.72 51.98
N PHE A 5 49.02 20.14 52.26
CA PHE A 5 47.75 20.43 51.54
C PHE A 5 46.48 20.03 52.33
N ILE A 6 46.62 19.73 53.62
CA ILE A 6 45.50 19.71 54.57
C ILE A 6 45.25 21.16 54.96
N TYR A 7 44.18 21.78 54.42
CA TYR A 7 43.41 22.92 54.99
C TYR A 7 42.41 23.57 53.98
N LEU A 8 41.85 22.81 53.02
CA LEU A 8 40.80 23.34 52.12
C LEU A 8 39.67 22.33 51.79
N LEU A 9 39.39 21.37 52.68
CA LEU A 9 38.41 20.29 52.44
C LEU A 9 37.48 20.02 53.64
N LEU A 10 37.27 21.02 54.49
CA LEU A 10 36.34 20.96 55.63
C LEU A 10 35.47 22.23 55.71
N LEU A 11 34.50 22.31 54.79
CA LEU A 11 33.28 23.12 54.89
C LEU A 11 32.34 22.69 53.72
N PRO A 12 31.14 22.12 53.94
CA PRO A 12 30.55 21.61 55.18
C PRO A 12 29.96 20.17 55.08
N VAL A 13 30.28 19.29 56.04
CA VAL A 13 29.31 18.27 56.49
C VAL A 13 28.53 18.90 57.63
N LEU A 14 27.49 19.66 57.30
CA LEU A 14 26.45 20.17 58.21
C LEU A 14 25.43 20.97 57.39
N LEU A 15 24.45 20.27 56.78
CA LEU A 15 23.08 20.72 56.47
C LEU A 15 22.29 19.64 55.66
N CYS A 16 22.48 18.36 55.99
CA CYS A 16 21.57 17.30 55.54
C CYS A 16 20.32 17.26 56.42
N ALA A 17 19.48 18.30 56.34
CA ALA A 17 18.15 18.34 56.94
C ALA A 17 17.20 19.21 56.10
N CYS A 18 16.11 18.60 55.64
CA CYS A 18 14.92 19.24 55.08
C CYS A 18 15.06 20.16 53.84
N ARG A 19 14.99 19.56 52.64
CA ARG A 19 14.02 20.01 51.62
C ARG A 19 13.21 18.83 51.09
N LYS A 20 11.95 19.10 50.73
CA LYS A 20 10.92 18.10 50.42
C LYS A 20 11.29 17.23 49.22
N ASN A 21 10.82 15.98 49.24
CA ASN A 21 10.52 15.24 48.03
C ASN A 21 9.43 16.01 47.26
N ASN A 22 9.83 16.85 46.32
CA ASN A 22 8.99 17.08 45.16
C ASN A 22 9.11 15.83 44.30
N ALA A 23 8.00 15.30 43.80
CA ALA A 23 8.06 14.37 42.68
C ALA A 23 8.84 15.02 41.52
N PRO A 24 9.48 14.26 40.62
CA PRO A 24 9.72 14.81 39.30
C PRO A 24 8.39 15.33 38.78
N GLU A 25 8.34 16.59 38.36
CA GLU A 25 7.17 17.13 37.68
C GLU A 25 6.81 16.20 36.51
N PRO A 26 5.52 16.08 36.13
CA PRO A 26 5.19 15.41 34.87
C PRO A 26 6.03 16.07 33.78
N ASP A 27 6.82 15.28 33.05
CA ASP A 27 7.72 15.84 32.06
C ASP A 27 6.87 16.38 30.91
N THR A 28 6.57 17.68 30.97
CA THR A 28 5.80 18.43 29.97
C THR A 28 6.61 18.70 28.70
N ARG A 29 7.84 18.16 28.64
CA ARG A 29 8.60 18.09 27.39
C ARG A 29 7.95 17.10 26.44
N ILE A 30 7.56 17.63 25.29
CA ILE A 30 7.39 16.92 24.03
C ILE A 30 8.45 15.81 23.95
N PRO A 31 8.11 14.55 23.59
CA PRO A 31 9.11 13.52 23.34
C PRO A 31 10.10 14.05 22.31
N ASP A 32 11.33 14.31 22.74
CA ASP A 32 12.36 14.97 21.95
C ASP A 32 12.46 14.26 20.59
N ILE A 33 12.24 15.00 19.49
CA ILE A 33 12.49 14.45 18.15
C ILE A 33 13.92 13.90 18.17
N PRO A 34 14.16 12.61 17.87
CA PRO A 34 15.47 12.01 18.04
C PRO A 34 16.55 12.88 17.38
N LYS A 35 17.50 13.34 18.20
CA LYS A 35 18.56 14.23 17.76
C LYS A 35 19.65 13.38 17.10
N GLU A 36 20.00 13.74 15.87
CA GLU A 36 21.19 13.22 15.20
C GLU A 36 22.44 13.51 16.06
N GLY A 37 23.40 12.59 16.06
CA GLY A 37 24.57 12.56 16.95
C GLY A 37 24.40 11.67 18.19
N ILE A 38 23.22 11.09 18.44
CA ILE A 38 22.98 10.19 19.59
C ILE A 38 23.05 8.73 19.11
N ASN A 39 24.16 8.05 19.37
CA ASN A 39 24.28 6.62 19.09
C ASN A 39 23.59 5.76 20.16
N ILE A 40 22.80 4.80 19.70
CA ILE A 40 22.20 3.73 20.53
C ILE A 40 22.71 2.36 20.09
N GLN A 41 22.82 1.45 21.05
CA GLN A 41 23.10 0.05 20.77
C GLN A 41 21.87 -0.60 20.14
N THR A 42 22.05 -1.30 19.03
CA THR A 42 21.01 -2.00 18.28
C THR A 42 21.63 -3.17 17.50
N SER A 43 20.82 -4.12 17.06
CA SER A 43 21.22 -5.07 16.02
C SER A 43 20.50 -4.72 14.71
N VAL A 44 21.06 -5.11 13.56
CA VAL A 44 20.46 -4.89 12.24
C VAL A 44 20.46 -6.19 11.45
N PHE A 45 19.29 -6.61 10.98
CA PHE A 45 19.11 -7.80 10.14
C PHE A 45 18.50 -7.39 8.81
N GLY A 46 19.03 -7.89 7.71
CA GLY A 46 18.43 -7.63 6.40
C GLY A 46 18.81 -8.66 5.35
N ARG A 47 18.22 -8.49 4.17
CA ARG A 47 18.50 -9.27 2.96
C ARG A 47 19.05 -8.35 1.87
N ILE A 48 19.95 -8.88 1.05
CA ILE A 48 20.51 -8.18 -0.11
C ILE A 48 20.31 -9.03 -1.35
N VAL A 49 19.81 -8.39 -2.40
CA VAL A 49 19.43 -9.02 -3.67
C VAL A 49 20.03 -8.27 -4.86
N ASN A 50 20.06 -8.91 -6.03
CA ASN A 50 20.42 -8.26 -7.29
C ASN A 50 19.19 -7.60 -7.95
N GLU A 51 19.38 -6.97 -9.11
CA GLU A 51 18.30 -6.35 -9.90
C GLU A 51 17.12 -7.29 -10.24
N LYS A 52 17.33 -8.61 -10.24
CA LYS A 52 16.34 -9.67 -10.49
C LYS A 52 15.78 -10.31 -9.22
N GLU A 53 16.04 -9.71 -8.05
CA GLU A 53 15.64 -10.18 -6.72
C GLU A 53 16.30 -11.48 -6.23
N GLU A 54 17.29 -11.97 -6.98
CA GLU A 54 18.06 -13.15 -6.62
C GLU A 54 19.02 -12.79 -5.46
N PRO A 55 19.12 -13.64 -4.42
CA PRO A 55 19.93 -13.34 -3.24
C PRO A 55 21.42 -13.22 -3.58
N LEU A 56 22.09 -12.22 -2.99
CA LEU A 56 23.52 -12.00 -3.20
C LEU A 56 24.34 -12.45 -1.99
N THR A 57 25.01 -13.59 -2.14
CA THR A 57 26.01 -14.14 -1.19
C THR A 57 27.30 -13.34 -1.17
N GLY A 58 27.98 -13.26 -0.01
CA GLY A 58 29.30 -12.66 0.12
C GLY A 58 29.34 -11.14 -0.13
N VAL A 59 28.22 -10.45 0.02
CA VAL A 59 28.17 -8.98 0.08
C VAL A 59 28.70 -8.55 1.44
N THR A 60 29.62 -7.60 1.45
CA THR A 60 30.18 -7.01 2.67
C THR A 60 29.26 -5.90 3.15
N VAL A 61 28.61 -6.10 4.29
CA VAL A 61 27.65 -5.18 4.90
C VAL A 61 28.27 -4.54 6.14
N SER A 62 28.27 -3.22 6.22
CA SER A 62 28.91 -2.48 7.32
C SER A 62 28.00 -1.43 7.93
N GLY A 63 28.08 -1.26 9.26
CA GLY A 63 27.33 -0.26 10.02
C GLY A 63 27.77 -0.24 11.48
N GLY A 64 27.80 0.96 12.09
CA GLY A 64 28.13 1.14 13.51
C GLY A 64 29.50 0.59 13.92
N GLY A 65 30.47 0.62 13.00
CA GLY A 65 31.84 0.12 13.19
C GLY A 65 32.03 -1.38 12.97
N ALA A 66 30.97 -2.16 12.76
CA ALA A 66 31.06 -3.60 12.46
C ALA A 66 30.83 -3.89 10.97
N THR A 67 31.36 -5.04 10.54
CA THR A 67 31.25 -5.55 9.16
C THR A 67 30.94 -7.05 9.17
N VAL A 68 30.02 -7.49 8.31
CA VAL A 68 29.64 -8.90 8.13
C VAL A 68 29.47 -9.24 6.65
N LEU A 69 29.51 -10.54 6.32
CA LEU A 69 29.21 -11.04 4.98
C LEU A 69 27.79 -11.61 4.92
N THR A 70 27.11 -11.44 3.78
CA THR A 70 25.82 -12.12 3.53
C THR A 70 25.99 -13.62 3.28
N ASP A 71 25.03 -14.40 3.77
CA ASP A 71 24.95 -15.85 3.54
C ASP A 71 24.46 -16.22 2.13
N VAL A 72 24.27 -17.53 1.88
CA VAL A 72 23.77 -18.04 0.59
C VAL A 72 22.37 -17.54 0.19
N ASN A 73 21.59 -17.03 1.15
CA ASN A 73 20.25 -16.47 0.96
C ASN A 73 20.27 -14.92 0.91
N GLY A 74 21.46 -14.31 0.91
CA GLY A 74 21.65 -12.86 0.91
C GLY A 74 21.41 -12.20 2.27
N ILE A 75 21.32 -12.98 3.35
CA ILE A 75 20.98 -12.52 4.71
C ILE A 75 22.23 -12.06 5.45
N PHE A 76 22.15 -10.93 6.17
CA PHE A 76 23.19 -10.43 7.07
C PHE A 76 22.62 -10.09 8.46
N ILE A 77 23.48 -10.14 9.49
CA ILE A 77 23.16 -9.66 10.85
C ILE A 77 24.35 -8.88 11.41
N LEU A 78 24.21 -7.56 11.58
CA LEU A 78 25.10 -6.74 12.39
C LEU A 78 24.60 -6.81 13.84
N LYS A 79 25.36 -7.42 14.76
CA LYS A 79 24.95 -7.57 16.17
C LYS A 79 25.52 -6.47 17.05
N ASP A 80 24.70 -5.95 17.95
CA ASP A 80 25.07 -5.05 19.06
C ASP A 80 25.89 -3.81 18.65
N VAL A 81 25.64 -3.31 17.44
CA VAL A 81 26.30 -2.15 16.84
C VAL A 81 25.78 -0.82 17.41
N MET A 82 26.65 0.18 17.47
CA MET A 82 26.28 1.53 17.87
C MET A 82 25.88 2.34 16.63
N LEU A 83 24.60 2.65 16.49
CA LEU A 83 24.03 3.38 15.36
C LEU A 83 23.21 4.58 15.83
N ASP A 84 23.16 5.62 15.02
CA ASP A 84 22.46 6.87 15.34
C ASP A 84 20.95 6.64 15.52
N GLN A 85 20.40 7.11 16.64
CA GLN A 85 19.00 6.92 17.04
C GLN A 85 17.99 7.58 16.10
N ALA A 86 18.38 8.68 15.45
CA ALA A 86 17.55 9.39 14.49
C ALA A 86 17.75 8.85 13.06
N ARG A 87 18.97 8.42 12.75
CA ARG A 87 19.45 8.17 11.38
C ARG A 87 20.54 7.09 11.31
N ALA A 88 20.19 5.84 11.64
CA ALA A 88 21.10 4.71 11.42
C ALA A 88 21.45 4.59 9.94
N TYR A 89 22.73 4.38 9.64
CA TYR A 89 23.24 4.23 8.29
C TYR A 89 24.02 2.91 8.15
N ILE A 90 23.72 2.15 7.09
CA ILE A 90 24.43 0.93 6.71
C ILE A 90 24.82 0.95 5.23
N THR A 91 25.92 0.31 4.90
CA THR A 91 26.45 0.16 3.54
C THR A 91 26.58 -1.31 3.15
N ALA A 92 26.53 -1.59 1.85
CA ALA A 92 26.63 -2.91 1.26
C ALA A 92 27.51 -2.85 0.00
N THR A 93 28.57 -3.65 -0.04
CA THR A 93 29.60 -3.60 -1.09
C THR A 93 29.92 -5.00 -1.62
N LYS A 94 30.08 -5.12 -2.94
CA LYS A 94 30.46 -6.37 -3.62
C LYS A 94 31.13 -6.05 -4.97
N PRO A 95 32.27 -6.66 -5.34
CA PRO A 95 32.91 -6.45 -6.63
C PRO A 95 31.95 -6.70 -7.81
N GLY A 96 31.99 -5.82 -8.82
CA GLY A 96 31.08 -5.86 -9.99
C GLY A 96 29.70 -5.24 -9.75
N TYR A 97 29.43 -4.72 -8.56
CA TYR A 97 28.22 -3.98 -8.20
C TYR A 97 28.57 -2.58 -7.70
N PHE A 98 27.65 -1.64 -7.89
CA PHE A 98 27.72 -0.35 -7.21
C PHE A 98 27.42 -0.52 -5.71
N ASN A 99 27.98 0.37 -4.88
CA ASN A 99 27.69 0.41 -3.45
C ASN A 99 26.19 0.64 -3.22
N GLY A 100 25.57 -0.21 -2.39
CA GLY A 100 24.22 0.01 -1.86
C GLY A 100 24.30 0.58 -0.44
N SER A 101 23.31 1.33 -0.01
CA SER A 101 23.24 1.82 1.37
C SER A 101 21.83 2.16 1.81
N ARG A 102 21.54 2.09 3.12
CA ARG A 102 20.25 2.49 3.68
C ARG A 102 20.39 3.35 4.92
N THR A 103 19.43 4.24 5.02
CA THR A 103 19.18 5.08 6.18
C THR A 103 17.83 4.69 6.79
N PHE A 104 17.76 4.54 8.11
CA PHE A 104 16.55 4.12 8.83
C PHE A 104 16.61 4.51 10.32
N ARG A 105 15.53 4.28 11.09
CA ARG A 105 15.51 4.50 12.55
C ARG A 105 15.74 3.19 13.31
N PRO A 106 16.81 3.07 14.12
CA PRO A 106 17.09 1.85 14.87
C PRO A 106 16.29 1.76 16.17
N VAL A 107 16.01 0.54 16.61
CA VAL A 107 15.39 0.25 17.92
C VAL A 107 16.46 0.06 18.98
N LYS A 108 16.44 0.88 20.04
CA LYS A 108 17.39 0.81 21.16
C LYS A 108 17.28 -0.54 21.87
N GLY A 109 18.39 -1.28 21.96
CA GLY A 109 18.46 -2.62 22.55
C GLY A 109 17.70 -3.72 21.78
N GLY A 110 17.08 -3.39 20.65
CA GLY A 110 16.37 -4.33 19.79
C GLY A 110 17.13 -4.67 18.51
N MET A 111 16.51 -5.45 17.62
CA MET A 111 16.99 -5.62 16.25
C MET A 111 16.08 -4.86 15.29
N THR A 112 16.68 -4.25 14.28
CA THR A 112 16.00 -3.43 13.29
C THR A 112 16.11 -4.06 11.90
N ARG A 113 15.00 -4.15 11.16
CA ARG A 113 15.01 -4.52 9.73
C ARG A 113 15.08 -3.22 8.91
N PRO A 114 16.17 -2.95 8.16
CA PRO A 114 16.23 -1.82 7.25
C PRO A 114 15.39 -2.10 6.00
N PRO A 115 15.06 -1.09 5.19
CA PRO A 115 14.50 -1.30 3.86
C PRO A 115 15.42 -2.19 3.01
N LEU A 116 14.85 -2.93 2.04
CA LEU A 116 15.58 -3.85 1.18
C LEU A 116 16.68 -3.13 0.38
N ILE A 117 17.89 -3.72 0.35
CA ILE A 117 19.00 -3.25 -0.50
C ILE A 117 19.05 -4.11 -1.77
N LYS A 118 18.75 -3.51 -2.92
CA LYS A 118 18.94 -4.10 -4.25
C LYS A 118 20.23 -3.57 -4.88
N LEU A 119 21.27 -4.39 -4.96
CA LEU A 119 22.56 -3.98 -5.56
C LEU A 119 22.47 -3.97 -7.09
N LEU A 120 22.93 -2.85 -7.68
CA LEU A 120 22.93 -2.60 -9.11
C LEU A 120 24.26 -3.07 -9.73
N ALA A 121 24.21 -3.86 -10.79
CA ALA A 121 25.43 -4.33 -11.46
C ALA A 121 26.13 -3.18 -12.21
N GLN A 122 27.47 -3.13 -12.14
CA GLN A 122 28.29 -2.17 -12.89
C GLN A 122 28.29 -2.54 -14.38
N LYS A 123 27.47 -1.85 -15.17
CA LYS A 123 27.34 -2.06 -16.62
C LYS A 123 28.13 -0.98 -17.36
N SER A 124 29.07 -1.40 -18.20
CA SER A 124 29.80 -0.47 -19.08
C SER A 124 28.84 0.16 -20.09
N ILE A 125 28.88 1.49 -20.19
CA ILE A 125 28.14 2.28 -21.18
C ILE A 125 29.04 2.82 -22.31
N GLY A 126 30.35 2.53 -22.24
CA GLY A 126 31.34 2.91 -23.25
C GLY A 126 32.73 3.15 -22.64
N THR A 127 33.67 3.53 -23.49
CA THR A 127 35.03 3.92 -23.08
C THR A 127 35.38 5.32 -23.59
N ILE A 128 36.25 6.03 -22.86
CA ILE A 128 36.76 7.37 -23.19
C ILE A 128 38.29 7.33 -23.09
N ASN A 129 39.02 7.99 -23.98
CA ASN A 129 40.45 8.19 -23.80
C ASN A 129 40.69 9.38 -22.85
N ALA A 130 41.40 9.19 -21.73
CA ALA A 130 41.52 10.24 -20.71
C ALA A 130 42.27 11.51 -21.19
N ALA A 131 43.26 11.35 -22.08
CA ALA A 131 44.02 12.46 -22.64
C ALA A 131 43.19 13.26 -23.66
N ALA A 132 42.50 12.58 -24.58
CA ALA A 132 41.67 13.24 -25.61
C ALA A 132 40.32 13.75 -25.09
N GLY A 133 39.79 13.17 -24.01
CA GLY A 133 38.40 13.34 -23.59
C GLY A 133 37.42 12.63 -24.54
N GLY A 134 36.13 12.94 -24.40
CA GLY A 134 35.07 12.39 -25.25
C GLY A 134 33.72 12.29 -24.53
N SER A 135 32.76 11.60 -25.14
CA SER A 135 31.46 11.32 -24.49
C SER A 135 30.91 9.95 -24.85
N VAL A 136 30.25 9.32 -23.89
CA VAL A 136 29.54 8.04 -24.06
C VAL A 136 28.06 8.21 -23.71
N THR A 137 27.19 7.47 -24.40
CA THR A 137 25.74 7.49 -24.19
C THR A 137 25.22 6.07 -24.08
N SER A 138 24.52 5.74 -23.00
CA SER A 138 23.88 4.44 -22.82
C SER A 138 22.60 4.33 -23.65
N LYS A 139 22.17 3.10 -23.94
CA LYS A 139 20.86 2.82 -24.58
C LYS A 139 19.67 3.35 -23.76
N GLY A 140 19.87 3.60 -22.46
CA GLY A 140 18.86 4.15 -21.55
C GLY A 140 18.85 5.68 -21.48
N GLY A 141 19.67 6.39 -22.25
CA GLY A 141 19.68 7.86 -22.28
C GLY A 141 20.60 8.55 -21.25
N ILE A 142 21.35 7.79 -20.44
CA ILE A 142 22.44 8.35 -19.63
C ILE A 142 23.55 8.78 -20.59
N LYS A 143 24.04 10.02 -20.49
CA LYS A 143 25.22 10.48 -21.23
C LYS A 143 26.25 11.09 -20.29
N ILE A 144 27.51 10.70 -20.45
CA ILE A 144 28.66 11.20 -19.68
C ILE A 144 29.65 11.79 -20.68
N ALA A 145 30.11 13.02 -20.47
CA ALA A 145 31.16 13.64 -21.26
C ALA A 145 32.31 14.12 -20.39
N LEU A 146 33.54 13.79 -20.79
CA LEU A 146 34.77 14.12 -20.10
C LEU A 146 35.63 15.05 -20.97
N PRO A 147 36.12 16.19 -20.44
CA PRO A 147 37.14 16.99 -21.13
C PRO A 147 38.47 16.25 -21.26
N ALA A 148 39.33 16.75 -22.15
CA ALA A 148 40.74 16.37 -22.23
C ALA A 148 41.47 16.63 -20.90
N ASP A 149 42.33 15.68 -20.51
CA ASP A 149 43.14 15.68 -19.28
C ASP A 149 42.32 15.98 -18.01
N ALA A 150 41.10 15.45 -17.94
CA ALA A 150 40.16 15.69 -16.84
C ALA A 150 40.35 14.75 -15.64
N LEU A 151 41.22 13.74 -15.71
CA LEU A 151 41.45 12.77 -14.63
C LEU A 151 42.79 12.97 -13.92
N ASP A 152 42.80 12.68 -12.62
CA ASP A 152 44.00 12.80 -11.80
C ASP A 152 44.93 11.60 -12.02
N GLY A 153 46.20 11.88 -12.36
CA GLY A 153 47.24 10.87 -12.56
C GLY A 153 47.04 9.85 -13.69
N TYR A 154 45.96 9.91 -14.49
CA TYR A 154 45.61 8.86 -15.46
C TYR A 154 45.38 9.38 -16.88
N GLY A 155 46.16 8.85 -17.84
CA GLY A 155 46.08 9.16 -19.28
C GLY A 155 45.58 8.01 -20.16
N GLY A 156 45.16 6.89 -19.56
CA GLY A 156 44.78 5.66 -20.29
C GLY A 156 43.33 5.64 -20.80
N THR A 157 42.87 4.46 -21.20
CA THR A 157 41.45 4.23 -21.54
C THR A 157 40.62 4.15 -20.26
N VAL A 158 39.55 4.92 -20.19
CA VAL A 158 38.59 4.98 -19.09
C VAL A 158 37.39 4.13 -19.46
N THR A 159 37.01 3.17 -18.64
CA THR A 159 35.73 2.48 -18.76
C THR A 159 34.68 3.22 -17.93
N VAL A 160 33.59 3.66 -18.57
CA VAL A 160 32.49 4.34 -17.88
C VAL A 160 31.43 3.30 -17.55
N VAL A 161 31.17 3.06 -16.26
CA VAL A 161 30.04 2.23 -15.82
C VAL A 161 28.95 3.10 -15.21
N ALA A 162 27.70 2.84 -15.57
CA ALA A 162 26.57 3.60 -15.04
C ALA A 162 25.31 2.74 -14.89
N SER A 163 24.49 3.07 -13.90
CA SER A 163 23.13 2.51 -13.74
C SER A 163 22.14 3.63 -13.42
N TYR A 164 21.04 3.69 -14.16
CA TYR A 164 19.93 4.61 -13.91
C TYR A 164 18.93 3.98 -12.95
N VAL A 165 18.44 4.76 -11.99
CA VAL A 165 17.37 4.36 -11.07
C VAL A 165 16.18 5.26 -11.36
N ASN A 166 15.12 4.66 -11.88
CA ASN A 166 13.94 5.38 -12.34
C ASN A 166 13.03 5.75 -11.15
N PRO A 167 12.73 7.04 -10.89
CA PRO A 167 11.80 7.43 -9.83
C PRO A 167 10.37 6.90 -10.01
N THR A 168 10.01 6.41 -11.21
CA THR A 168 8.69 5.83 -11.49
C THR A 168 8.69 4.29 -11.54
N SER A 169 9.76 3.61 -11.13
CA SER A 169 9.75 2.12 -11.04
C SER A 169 9.20 1.65 -9.69
N PRO A 170 8.37 0.59 -9.63
CA PRO A 170 7.81 0.07 -8.37
C PRO A 170 8.86 -0.27 -7.29
N ASP A 171 10.08 -0.64 -7.70
CA ASP A 171 11.18 -0.96 -6.79
C ASP A 171 12.20 0.18 -6.62
N PHE A 172 11.81 1.43 -6.92
CA PHE A 172 12.64 2.63 -6.76
C PHE A 172 13.28 2.74 -5.36
N PHE A 173 12.45 2.63 -4.32
CA PHE A 173 12.89 2.66 -2.91
C PHE A 173 13.79 1.48 -2.51
N ALA A 174 13.85 0.40 -3.30
CA ALA A 174 14.78 -0.72 -3.11
C ALA A 174 16.14 -0.50 -3.83
N ARG A 175 16.20 0.39 -4.83
CA ARG A 175 17.41 0.70 -5.61
C ARG A 175 18.15 1.97 -5.18
N MET A 176 17.44 3.00 -4.72
CA MET A 176 18.05 4.27 -4.31
C MET A 176 18.99 4.13 -3.09
N PRO A 177 19.96 5.04 -2.88
CA PRO A 177 20.73 5.11 -1.64
C PRO A 177 20.00 5.89 -0.53
N GLY A 178 20.28 5.55 0.72
CA GLY A 178 19.79 6.31 1.88
C GLY A 178 18.26 6.34 2.00
N ASP A 179 17.72 7.55 2.19
CA ASP A 179 16.31 7.86 2.51
C ASP A 179 15.77 9.13 1.83
N LEU A 180 16.43 9.65 0.79
CA LEU A 180 16.13 10.94 0.11
C LEU A 180 16.14 12.19 1.01
N ALA A 181 16.57 12.10 2.27
CA ALA A 181 16.78 13.26 3.11
C ALA A 181 18.08 13.98 2.73
N ALA A 182 18.01 15.32 2.60
CA ALA A 182 19.03 16.14 1.96
C ALA A 182 19.29 17.45 2.69
N ASP A 183 20.56 17.85 2.77
CA ASP A 183 20.95 19.19 3.22
C ASP A 183 21.26 20.07 2.01
N ASN A 184 20.57 21.20 1.89
CA ASN A 184 20.84 22.20 0.87
C ASN A 184 22.20 22.91 1.10
N LYS A 185 22.57 23.83 0.21
CA LYS A 185 23.81 24.63 0.30
C LYS A 185 23.95 25.44 1.60
N ASP A 186 22.83 25.81 2.24
CA ASP A 186 22.79 26.54 3.51
C ASP A 186 22.81 25.59 4.73
N ASN A 187 23.01 24.29 4.51
CA ASN A 187 22.87 23.20 5.48
C ASN A 187 21.49 23.12 6.14
N LYS A 188 20.42 23.54 5.44
CA LYS A 188 19.03 23.29 5.86
C LYS A 188 18.59 21.91 5.39
N ARG A 189 17.97 21.15 6.30
CA ARG A 189 17.42 19.82 6.00
C ARG A 189 16.08 19.91 5.25
N GLY A 190 15.97 19.13 4.20
CA GLY A 190 14.75 18.89 3.43
C GLY A 190 14.65 17.43 2.96
N ALA A 191 13.65 17.16 2.15
CA ALA A 191 13.48 15.90 1.43
C ALA A 191 13.47 16.16 -0.08
N LEU A 192 13.94 15.19 -0.86
CA LEU A 192 14.01 15.27 -2.31
C LEU A 192 12.82 14.59 -3.00
N ILE A 193 12.36 15.20 -4.10
CA ILE A 193 11.43 14.61 -5.07
C ILE A 193 12.20 14.40 -6.38
N SER A 194 12.36 13.14 -6.80
CA SER A 194 13.32 12.79 -7.83
C SER A 194 12.78 12.75 -9.26
N TYR A 195 13.55 13.35 -10.18
CA TYR A 195 13.31 13.28 -11.62
C TYR A 195 14.28 12.33 -12.34
N GLY A 196 15.30 11.79 -11.64
CA GLY A 196 16.19 10.77 -12.16
C GLY A 196 17.56 10.75 -11.49
N MET A 197 17.92 9.63 -10.87
CA MET A 197 19.24 9.41 -10.25
C MET A 197 20.07 8.37 -11.00
N SER A 198 21.39 8.45 -10.88
CA SER A 198 22.29 7.45 -11.42
C SER A 198 23.53 7.22 -10.57
N HIS A 199 23.91 5.95 -10.42
CA HIS A 199 25.24 5.55 -9.96
C HIS A 199 26.18 5.60 -11.17
N ILE A 200 27.32 6.29 -11.03
CA ILE A 200 28.32 6.45 -12.09
C ILE A 200 29.71 6.23 -11.49
N ASP A 201 30.50 5.35 -12.08
CA ASP A 201 31.92 5.18 -11.75
C ASP A 201 32.76 5.25 -13.04
N LEU A 202 33.97 5.83 -12.92
CA LEU A 202 35.01 5.76 -13.94
C LEU A 202 36.06 4.74 -13.50
N LEU A 203 36.41 3.79 -14.36
CA LEU A 203 37.33 2.70 -14.05
C LEU A 203 38.57 2.73 -14.95
N ASP A 204 39.74 2.43 -14.39
CA ASP A 204 40.98 2.19 -15.13
C ASP A 204 41.01 0.80 -15.81
N ASP A 205 42.12 0.47 -16.46
CA ASP A 205 42.39 -0.82 -17.11
C ASP A 205 42.41 -2.02 -16.15
N LYS A 206 42.49 -1.77 -14.84
CA LYS A 206 42.53 -2.76 -13.75
C LYS A 206 41.24 -2.78 -12.92
N GLY A 207 40.27 -1.93 -13.25
CA GLY A 207 38.99 -1.81 -12.53
C GLY A 207 39.01 -0.91 -11.29
N ASN A 208 40.07 -0.13 -11.06
CA ASN A 208 40.14 0.84 -9.95
C ASN A 208 39.34 2.10 -10.29
N LYS A 209 38.69 2.69 -9.28
CA LYS A 209 37.95 3.95 -9.44
C LYS A 209 38.89 5.14 -9.68
N LEU A 210 38.64 5.88 -10.76
CA LEU A 210 39.36 7.09 -11.17
C LEU A 210 38.67 8.35 -10.62
N LYS A 211 39.44 9.42 -10.40
CA LYS A 211 38.96 10.71 -9.89
C LYS A 211 39.12 11.82 -10.92
N ILE A 212 38.18 12.77 -10.93
CA ILE A 212 38.31 14.01 -11.69
C ILE A 212 39.44 14.84 -11.06
N LYS A 213 40.29 15.43 -11.91
CA LYS A 213 41.38 16.32 -11.53
C LYS A 213 40.83 17.63 -10.99
N ALA A 214 41.40 18.14 -9.90
CA ALA A 214 40.95 19.40 -9.28
C ALA A 214 40.87 20.55 -10.30
N GLY A 215 39.75 21.27 -10.31
CA GLY A 215 39.46 22.36 -11.26
C GLY A 215 38.93 21.91 -12.64
N LYS A 216 38.75 20.61 -12.87
CA LYS A 216 38.02 20.06 -14.03
C LYS A 216 36.61 19.63 -13.61
N GLN A 217 35.71 19.51 -14.58
CA GLN A 217 34.34 19.01 -14.40
C GLN A 217 33.98 18.06 -15.54
N ALA A 218 33.02 17.17 -15.31
CA ALA A 218 32.43 16.30 -16.33
C ALA A 218 30.95 16.64 -16.53
N THR A 219 30.47 16.53 -17.76
CA THR A 219 29.04 16.72 -18.07
C THR A 219 28.29 15.41 -17.82
N VAL A 220 27.22 15.45 -17.03
CA VAL A 220 26.31 14.32 -16.81
C VAL A 220 24.93 14.69 -17.32
N THR A 221 24.34 13.85 -18.17
CA THR A 221 22.94 13.95 -18.60
C THR A 221 22.18 12.72 -18.14
N LEU A 222 21.05 12.90 -17.45
CA LEU A 222 20.13 11.83 -17.06
C LEU A 222 18.75 12.04 -17.72
N PRO A 223 18.09 10.97 -18.18
CA PRO A 223 16.76 11.04 -18.77
C PRO A 223 15.71 11.34 -17.69
N VAL A 224 14.67 12.11 -18.04
CA VAL A 224 13.47 12.27 -17.20
C VAL A 224 12.39 11.29 -17.71
N PRO A 225 11.76 10.48 -16.85
CA PRO A 225 10.69 9.57 -17.25
C PRO A 225 9.52 10.32 -17.89
N LYS A 226 8.90 9.77 -18.95
CA LYS A 226 7.87 10.47 -19.74
C LYS A 226 6.73 11.06 -18.90
N SER A 227 6.29 10.37 -17.85
CA SER A 227 5.24 10.84 -16.92
C SER A 227 5.65 12.06 -16.08
N LEU A 228 6.94 12.28 -15.85
CA LEU A 228 7.48 13.43 -15.10
C LEU A 228 7.93 14.59 -16.01
N GLN A 229 8.00 14.39 -17.34
CA GLN A 229 8.40 15.45 -18.27
C GLN A 229 7.41 16.62 -18.31
N GLY A 230 6.14 16.39 -17.98
CA GLY A 230 5.12 17.46 -17.89
C GLY A 230 5.28 18.37 -16.67
N SER A 231 6.01 17.95 -15.63
CA SER A 231 6.32 18.75 -14.44
C SER A 231 7.80 19.14 -14.36
N ALA A 232 8.61 18.83 -15.38
CA ALA A 232 10.01 19.20 -15.44
C ALA A 232 10.17 20.72 -15.62
N THR A 233 11.03 21.32 -14.81
CA THR A 233 11.32 22.76 -14.86
C THR A 233 12.55 23.03 -15.73
N PRO A 234 12.74 24.24 -16.31
CA PRO A 234 13.89 24.53 -17.18
C PRO A 234 15.26 24.37 -16.48
N SER A 235 15.29 24.53 -15.15
CA SER A 235 16.47 24.38 -14.30
C SER A 235 16.09 23.70 -13.00
N ILE A 236 16.89 22.72 -12.56
CA ILE A 236 16.70 21.96 -11.32
C ILE A 236 18.00 21.90 -10.52
N ASP A 237 17.90 21.70 -9.20
CA ASP A 237 19.08 21.50 -8.36
C ASP A 237 19.71 20.12 -8.57
N MET A 238 21.04 20.06 -8.51
CA MET A 238 21.79 18.81 -8.56
C MET A 238 22.19 18.36 -7.15
N TRP A 239 22.09 17.06 -6.92
CA TRP A 239 22.34 16.45 -5.62
C TRP A 239 23.29 15.27 -5.77
N TYR A 240 24.32 15.23 -4.92
CA TYR A 240 25.20 14.08 -4.79
C TYR A 240 24.95 13.38 -3.45
N PHE A 241 25.13 12.06 -3.41
CA PHE A 241 25.00 11.29 -2.17
C PHE A 241 26.32 11.23 -1.42
N ASP A 242 26.38 11.79 -0.21
CA ASP A 242 27.51 11.66 0.71
C ASP A 242 27.47 10.27 1.36
N GLU A 243 28.18 9.31 0.74
CA GLU A 243 28.33 7.92 1.23
C GLU A 243 28.99 7.82 2.62
N THR A 244 29.53 8.91 3.20
CA THR A 244 30.06 8.90 4.58
C THR A 244 29.02 9.26 5.62
N LYS A 245 28.04 10.11 5.26
CA LYS A 245 26.99 10.61 6.14
C LYS A 245 25.60 10.03 5.85
N GLY A 246 25.44 9.29 4.74
CA GLY A 246 24.16 8.72 4.33
C GLY A 246 23.12 9.76 3.90
N ILE A 247 23.57 10.94 3.45
CA ILE A 247 22.73 12.11 3.15
C ILE A 247 23.01 12.65 1.74
N TRP A 248 21.98 13.20 1.09
CA TRP A 248 22.15 13.97 -0.13
C TRP A 248 22.62 15.40 0.15
N LYS A 249 23.53 15.93 -0.68
CA LYS A 249 24.07 17.29 -0.60
C LYS A 249 23.90 18.01 -1.94
N GLN A 250 23.47 19.27 -1.90
CA GLN A 250 23.31 20.10 -3.09
C GLN A 250 24.69 20.49 -3.66
N GLU A 251 24.93 20.25 -4.95
CA GLU A 251 26.11 20.72 -5.68
C GLU A 251 25.76 20.97 -7.15
N GLY A 252 25.66 22.23 -7.55
CA GLY A 252 25.37 22.62 -8.93
C GLY A 252 23.89 22.60 -9.31
N THR A 253 23.63 22.80 -10.61
CA THR A 253 22.29 22.92 -11.21
C THR A 253 22.26 22.28 -12.58
N GLY A 254 21.19 21.56 -12.91
CA GLY A 254 20.95 20.96 -14.21
C GLY A 254 19.94 21.74 -15.05
N THR A 255 20.16 21.81 -16.37
CA THR A 255 19.22 22.40 -17.33
C THR A 255 18.43 21.32 -18.07
N TYR A 256 17.12 21.48 -18.21
CA TYR A 256 16.25 20.53 -18.92
C TYR A 256 16.33 20.73 -20.44
N GLN A 257 16.76 19.71 -21.18
CA GLN A 257 16.84 19.71 -22.64
C GLN A 257 16.60 18.29 -23.19
N ASN A 258 15.85 18.17 -24.29
CA ASN A 258 15.65 16.92 -25.03
C ASN A 258 15.16 15.72 -24.19
N GLY A 259 14.30 15.96 -23.19
CA GLY A 259 13.73 14.90 -22.34
C GLY A 259 14.62 14.45 -21.19
N GLY A 260 15.68 15.19 -20.85
CA GLY A 260 16.58 14.92 -19.74
C GLY A 260 17.16 16.18 -19.10
N TYR A 261 17.74 16.06 -17.92
CA TYR A 261 18.52 17.13 -17.28
C TYR A 261 20.01 16.94 -17.54
N THR A 262 20.72 18.03 -17.82
CA THR A 262 22.17 18.06 -18.06
C THR A 262 22.86 19.08 -17.15
N GLY A 263 23.97 18.71 -16.53
CA GLY A 263 24.74 19.56 -15.63
C GLY A 263 26.20 19.12 -15.50
N GLN A 264 26.98 19.88 -14.72
CA GLN A 264 28.42 19.67 -14.52
C GLN A 264 28.70 19.10 -13.12
N VAL A 265 29.52 18.06 -13.04
CA VAL A 265 29.93 17.42 -11.78
C VAL A 265 31.44 17.56 -11.55
N SER A 266 31.85 17.83 -10.32
CA SER A 266 33.27 17.94 -9.94
C SER A 266 33.87 16.62 -9.44
N HIS A 267 33.03 15.62 -9.14
CA HIS A 267 33.40 14.28 -8.71
C HIS A 267 32.35 13.25 -9.17
N PHE A 268 32.67 11.97 -9.07
CA PHE A 268 31.73 10.89 -9.35
C PHE A 268 31.31 10.18 -8.06
N SER A 269 30.01 10.20 -7.83
CA SER A 269 29.27 9.49 -6.80
C SER A 269 27.92 9.08 -7.41
N ILE A 270 26.93 8.78 -6.56
CA ILE A 270 25.53 8.77 -6.99
C ILE A 270 25.09 10.23 -7.17
N TRP A 271 24.54 10.54 -8.35
CA TRP A 271 24.09 11.88 -8.75
C TRP A 271 22.61 11.88 -9.10
N ASN A 272 21.93 13.00 -8.83
CA ASN A 272 20.48 13.09 -8.89
C ASN A 272 20.00 14.52 -9.24
N TYR A 273 18.84 14.62 -9.90
CA TYR A 273 18.22 15.88 -10.36
C TYR A 273 16.84 16.04 -9.72
N ASP A 274 16.77 16.80 -8.62
CA ASP A 274 15.63 16.72 -7.71
C ASP A 274 15.15 18.10 -7.24
N HIS A 275 13.85 18.22 -7.02
CA HIS A 275 13.28 19.33 -6.28
C HIS A 275 13.42 19.07 -4.77
N TRP A 276 13.92 20.07 -4.04
CA TRP A 276 14.14 20.01 -2.60
C TRP A 276 13.08 20.78 -1.84
N ASN A 277 12.40 20.09 -0.91
CA ASN A 277 11.38 20.68 -0.05
C ASN A 277 11.91 20.82 1.39
N PRO A 278 11.93 22.04 1.97
CA PRO A 278 12.32 22.24 3.36
C PRO A 278 11.44 21.43 4.34
N LEU A 279 12.03 20.77 5.33
CA LEU A 279 11.24 20.04 6.34
C LEU A 279 10.31 20.93 7.19
N GLY A 280 10.51 22.25 7.16
CA GLY A 280 9.67 23.23 7.86
C GLY A 280 8.47 23.76 7.07
N SER A 281 8.43 23.59 5.74
CA SER A 281 7.36 24.08 4.87
C SER A 281 6.45 22.99 4.30
N LEU A 282 6.76 21.72 4.60
CA LEU A 282 5.84 20.60 4.37
C LEU A 282 4.76 20.60 5.45
N PRO A 283 3.46 20.43 5.11
CA PRO A 283 2.42 20.19 6.11
C PRO A 283 2.82 19.06 7.05
N PHE A 284 2.53 19.20 8.35
CA PHE A 284 2.96 18.26 9.38
C PHE A 284 2.57 16.80 9.06
N ILE A 285 1.38 16.61 8.47
CA ILE A 285 0.87 15.34 7.92
C ILE A 285 1.84 14.72 6.89
N LEU A 286 2.35 15.49 5.92
CA LEU A 286 3.27 14.97 4.90
C LEU A 286 4.62 14.57 5.51
N ARG A 287 5.09 15.33 6.51
CA ARG A 287 6.31 15.05 7.27
C ARG A 287 6.18 13.79 8.15
N TRP A 288 4.99 13.53 8.68
CA TRP A 288 4.65 12.30 9.40
C TRP A 288 4.57 11.11 8.43
N MET A 289 3.82 11.23 7.33
CA MET A 289 3.67 10.20 6.28
C MET A 289 5.02 9.75 5.70
N LEU A 290 5.89 10.67 5.27
CA LEU A 290 7.22 10.32 4.71
C LEU A 290 8.09 9.51 5.69
N SER A 291 7.96 9.78 6.99
CA SER A 291 8.68 9.04 8.05
C SER A 291 8.12 7.64 8.34
N LYS A 292 6.94 7.31 7.78
CA LYS A 292 6.23 6.03 7.95
C LYS A 292 6.25 5.20 6.66
N ILE A 293 6.01 5.82 5.51
CA ILE A 293 6.13 5.22 4.17
C ILE A 293 7.50 4.56 4.01
N SER A 294 8.59 5.25 4.37
CA SER A 294 9.97 4.71 4.35
C SER A 294 10.23 3.49 5.25
N SER A 295 9.27 3.13 6.12
CA SER A 295 9.31 1.94 6.99
C SER A 295 8.24 0.88 6.67
N MET A 296 7.35 1.14 5.70
CA MET A 296 6.28 0.23 5.28
C MET A 296 6.75 -0.79 4.23
N PRO A 297 6.11 -1.97 4.12
CA PRO A 297 6.26 -2.86 2.96
C PRO A 297 5.78 -2.15 1.67
N PRO A 298 6.33 -2.49 0.49
CA PRO A 298 5.96 -1.84 -0.78
C PRO A 298 4.45 -1.82 -1.06
N GLU A 299 3.78 -2.94 -0.73
CA GLU A 299 2.35 -3.17 -0.93
C GLU A 299 1.47 -2.13 -0.20
N GLY A 300 1.87 -1.67 1.00
CA GLY A 300 1.14 -0.64 1.76
C GLY A 300 1.49 0.80 1.37
N GLN A 301 2.62 1.02 0.69
CA GLN A 301 3.01 2.34 0.16
C GLN A 301 2.14 2.69 -1.05
N GLU A 302 1.89 1.71 -1.92
CA GLU A 302 1.14 1.86 -3.16
C GLU A 302 -0.35 2.16 -2.90
N GLU A 303 -0.94 1.57 -1.86
CA GLU A 303 -2.33 1.80 -1.45
C GLU A 303 -2.56 3.25 -0.97
N ILE A 304 -1.68 3.77 -0.10
CA ILE A 304 -1.76 5.13 0.46
C ILE A 304 -1.45 6.21 -0.58
N MET A 305 -0.55 5.94 -1.54
CA MET A 305 -0.26 6.87 -2.64
C MET A 305 -1.42 7.01 -3.64
N ASN A 306 -2.22 5.95 -3.81
CA ASN A 306 -3.34 5.94 -4.75
C ASN A 306 -4.66 6.42 -4.12
N ASN A 307 -4.89 6.21 -2.82
CA ASN A 307 -6.10 6.62 -2.09
C ASN A 307 -5.76 7.29 -0.73
N PRO A 308 -5.42 8.59 -0.70
CA PRO A 308 -5.11 9.30 0.54
C PRO A 308 -6.39 9.60 1.35
N PRO A 309 -6.39 9.43 2.68
CA PRO A 309 -7.57 9.68 3.53
C PRO A 309 -7.82 11.16 3.80
N ASP A 310 -9.08 11.50 4.09
CA ASP A 310 -9.49 12.82 4.59
C ASP A 310 -9.10 12.99 6.07
N PHE A 311 -9.06 14.23 6.56
CA PHE A 311 -8.68 14.55 7.93
C PHE A 311 -9.74 15.41 8.63
N LEU A 312 -10.13 15.00 9.83
CA LEU A 312 -10.97 15.74 10.77
C LEU A 312 -10.08 16.53 11.73
N LEU A 313 -10.30 17.85 11.82
CA LEU A 313 -9.74 18.71 12.86
C LEU A 313 -10.82 18.95 13.90
N THR A 314 -10.55 18.64 15.16
CA THR A 314 -11.45 18.90 16.28
C THR A 314 -10.74 19.75 17.32
N VAL A 315 -11.29 20.91 17.65
CA VAL A 315 -10.83 21.79 18.73
C VAL A 315 -11.77 21.62 19.92
N LYS A 316 -11.23 21.26 21.08
CA LYS A 316 -11.96 21.11 22.34
C LYS A 316 -11.42 22.06 23.39
N ASP A 317 -12.28 22.55 24.28
CA ASP A 317 -11.80 23.11 25.54
C ASP A 317 -11.16 21.97 26.35
N LYS A 318 -9.90 22.11 26.76
CA LYS A 318 -9.14 21.02 27.41
C LYS A 318 -9.76 20.59 28.75
N LYS A 319 -10.49 21.49 29.42
CA LYS A 319 -10.95 21.39 30.81
C LYS A 319 -12.39 20.92 30.91
N THR A 320 -13.28 21.42 30.04
CA THR A 320 -14.67 20.94 29.94
C THR A 320 -14.85 19.79 28.94
N LYS A 321 -13.83 19.53 28.09
CA LYS A 321 -13.88 18.60 26.94
C LYS A 321 -14.96 18.91 25.89
N THR A 322 -15.55 20.10 25.94
CA THR A 322 -16.56 20.54 24.98
C THR A 322 -15.90 20.85 23.64
N THR A 323 -16.42 20.28 22.55
CA THR A 323 -16.00 20.62 21.19
C THR A 323 -16.42 22.05 20.85
N LEU A 324 -15.43 22.89 20.52
CA LEU A 324 -15.58 24.29 20.13
C LEU A 324 -15.63 24.46 18.60
N TYR A 325 -14.95 23.59 17.87
CA TYR A 325 -14.93 23.55 16.40
C TYR A 325 -14.64 22.11 15.93
N SER A 326 -15.24 21.68 14.83
CA SER A 326 -14.96 20.37 14.22
C SER A 326 -15.29 20.41 12.73
N ASP A 327 -14.33 20.05 11.87
CA ASP A 327 -14.48 20.16 10.41
C ASP A 327 -13.55 19.20 9.66
N VAL A 328 -13.92 18.80 8.44
CA VAL A 328 -13.16 17.84 7.61
C VAL A 328 -12.58 18.52 6.38
N PHE A 329 -11.32 18.24 6.10
CA PHE A 329 -10.59 18.70 4.93
C PHE A 329 -9.99 17.50 4.20
N PRO A 330 -10.19 17.41 2.87
CA PRO A 330 -9.53 16.40 2.07
C PRO A 330 -8.02 16.68 2.00
N PRO A 331 -7.19 15.66 1.70
CA PRO A 331 -5.80 15.88 1.36
C PRO A 331 -5.72 16.83 0.15
N PRO A 332 -4.71 17.71 0.06
CA PRO A 332 -4.63 18.71 -0.99
C PRO A 332 -4.51 18.04 -2.37
N ALA A 333 -5.63 17.96 -3.09
CA ALA A 333 -5.69 17.34 -4.40
C ALA A 333 -4.80 18.11 -5.40
N PRO A 334 -3.96 17.43 -6.21
CA PRO A 334 -3.21 18.10 -7.26
C PRO A 334 -4.17 18.60 -8.34
N LYS A 335 -4.44 19.91 -8.37
CA LYS A 335 -5.21 20.53 -9.46
C LYS A 335 -4.48 20.31 -10.78
N ALA A 336 -5.15 19.68 -11.74
CA ALA A 336 -4.63 19.51 -13.08
C ALA A 336 -4.33 20.88 -13.71
N GLY A 337 -3.07 21.13 -14.08
CA GLY A 337 -2.67 22.27 -14.91
C GLY A 337 -2.17 23.53 -14.19
N SER A 338 -2.02 23.55 -12.87
CA SER A 338 -1.41 24.69 -12.16
C SER A 338 -0.36 24.25 -11.14
N MET A 339 0.82 24.90 -11.14
CA MET A 339 1.75 24.86 -10.01
C MET A 339 1.01 25.17 -8.70
N PRO A 340 1.43 24.63 -7.55
CA PRO A 340 0.99 25.18 -6.28
C PRO A 340 1.47 26.63 -6.19
N PRO A 341 0.57 27.65 -6.06
CA PRO A 341 0.96 28.81 -5.28
C PRO A 341 1.28 28.33 -3.86
N GLU A 342 2.07 29.09 -3.11
CA GLU A 342 2.46 28.77 -1.73
C GLU A 342 1.21 28.59 -0.84
N ALA A 343 0.74 27.35 -0.73
CA ALA A 343 -0.45 26.99 0.03
C ALA A 343 -0.06 26.82 1.51
N THR A 344 0.26 27.93 2.17
CA THR A 344 0.10 28.02 3.61
C THR A 344 -1.39 27.93 3.92
N SER A 345 -1.85 26.76 4.37
CA SER A 345 -3.21 26.56 4.88
C SER A 345 -3.37 27.26 6.24
N GLU A 346 -3.43 28.59 6.25
CA GLU A 346 -3.88 29.35 7.42
C GLU A 346 -5.41 29.27 7.51
N VAL A 347 -5.91 28.25 8.21
CA VAL A 347 -7.32 28.19 8.60
C VAL A 347 -7.56 29.21 9.71
N THR A 348 -8.04 30.39 9.33
CA THR A 348 -8.35 31.47 10.28
C THR A 348 -9.81 31.38 10.72
N PHE A 349 -10.05 30.93 11.95
CA PHE A 349 -11.39 30.93 12.57
C PHE A 349 -11.52 32.01 13.65
N GLN A 350 -12.68 32.67 13.67
CA GLN A 350 -13.08 33.59 14.74
C GLN A 350 -13.52 32.77 15.95
N ILE A 351 -12.61 32.54 16.89
CA ILE A 351 -12.93 31.83 18.14
C ILE A 351 -13.75 32.77 19.03
N PRO A 352 -14.95 32.39 19.51
CA PRO A 352 -15.63 33.15 20.56
C PRO A 352 -14.71 33.20 21.79
N THR A 353 -14.55 34.35 22.44
CA THR A 353 -13.51 34.58 23.45
C THR A 353 -13.47 33.50 24.56
N VAL A 354 -12.48 32.59 24.50
CA VAL A 354 -12.19 31.57 25.53
C VAL A 354 -10.86 31.89 26.20
N THR A 355 -10.76 31.65 27.51
CA THR A 355 -9.63 32.03 28.36
C THR A 355 -8.80 30.86 28.90
N ASP A 356 -9.10 29.61 28.54
CA ASP A 356 -8.42 28.40 29.01
C ASP A 356 -7.71 27.66 27.85
N VAL A 357 -6.84 26.71 28.19
CA VAL A 357 -6.07 25.92 27.22
C VAL A 357 -7.00 25.10 26.31
N MET A 358 -6.81 25.20 25.00
CA MET A 358 -7.52 24.38 24.00
C MET A 358 -6.73 23.13 23.65
N GLU A 359 -7.45 22.04 23.39
CA GLU A 359 -6.95 20.74 22.95
C GLU A 359 -7.35 20.57 21.47
N VAL A 360 -6.36 20.60 20.57
CA VAL A 360 -6.55 20.55 19.12
C VAL A 360 -6.13 19.17 18.64
N THR A 361 -7.07 18.36 18.16
CA THR A 361 -6.84 16.99 17.69
C THR A 361 -7.05 16.90 16.18
N VAL A 362 -6.17 16.22 15.47
CA VAL A 362 -6.32 15.86 14.05
C VAL A 362 -6.39 14.35 13.90
N THR A 363 -7.41 13.83 13.22
CA THR A 363 -7.69 12.40 13.05
C THR A 363 -7.98 12.08 11.58
N PRO A 364 -7.42 11.03 10.98
CA PRO A 364 -7.84 10.59 9.64
C PRO A 364 -9.26 9.99 9.68
N VAL A 365 -10.11 10.33 8.71
CA VAL A 365 -11.53 9.93 8.65
C VAL A 365 -11.95 9.46 7.26
N GLN A 366 -13.09 8.74 7.19
CA GLN A 366 -13.67 8.27 5.93
C GLN A 366 -14.86 9.14 5.49
N PRO A 367 -14.98 9.49 4.19
CA PRO A 367 -16.20 10.01 3.60
C PRO A 367 -17.41 9.11 3.93
N GLY A 368 -18.40 9.66 4.64
CA GLY A 368 -19.61 8.92 5.03
C GLY A 368 -19.48 7.99 6.25
N GLY A 369 -18.35 8.01 6.96
CA GLY A 369 -18.21 7.32 8.26
C GLY A 369 -18.99 8.01 9.40
N PRO A 370 -19.19 7.34 10.55
CA PRO A 370 -19.96 7.89 11.67
C PRO A 370 -19.37 9.18 12.29
N ASP A 371 -18.06 9.38 12.16
CA ASP A 371 -17.34 10.58 12.64
C ASP A 371 -17.16 11.66 11.55
N TYR A 372 -17.76 11.45 10.37
CA TYR A 372 -17.78 12.45 9.29
C TYR A 372 -18.91 13.46 9.55
N PRO A 373 -18.64 14.78 9.60
CA PRO A 373 -19.64 15.77 9.97
C PRO A 373 -20.74 15.84 8.90
N VAL A 374 -22.00 15.85 9.36
CA VAL A 374 -23.16 15.94 8.48
C VAL A 374 -23.21 17.34 7.87
N ASN A 375 -22.71 17.52 6.65
CA ASN A 375 -22.83 18.76 5.90
C ASN A 375 -24.31 18.92 5.46
N PRO A 376 -25.06 19.92 5.98
CA PRO A 376 -26.47 20.10 5.65
C PRO A 376 -26.72 20.51 4.19
N ASN A 377 -25.66 20.83 3.43
CA ASN A 377 -25.71 21.17 2.00
C ASN A 377 -25.23 20.02 1.08
N TYR A 378 -24.91 18.83 1.61
CA TYR A 378 -24.50 17.67 0.80
C TYR A 378 -25.60 16.60 0.77
N SER A 379 -26.24 16.43 -0.39
CA SER A 379 -27.10 15.28 -0.68
C SER A 379 -26.36 14.36 -1.67
N PRO A 380 -25.87 13.18 -1.26
CA PRO A 380 -25.26 12.24 -2.19
C PRO A 380 -26.31 11.72 -3.17
N THR A 381 -25.97 11.68 -4.45
CA THR A 381 -26.69 10.88 -5.44
C THR A 381 -26.40 9.39 -5.22
N GLU A 382 -27.38 8.51 -5.40
CA GLU A 382 -27.39 7.12 -4.90
C GLU A 382 -26.27 6.17 -5.40
N ASP A 383 -25.36 6.61 -6.28
CA ASP A 383 -24.35 5.79 -6.96
C ASP A 383 -22.89 5.95 -6.43
N GLU A 384 -22.60 6.84 -5.47
CA GLU A 384 -21.26 6.94 -4.87
C GLU A 384 -21.09 6.04 -3.63
N VAL A 385 -20.50 4.85 -3.84
CA VAL A 385 -19.87 4.07 -2.76
C VAL A 385 -18.39 4.46 -2.69
N PRO A 386 -17.91 5.15 -1.63
CA PRO A 386 -16.51 5.52 -1.53
C PRO A 386 -15.62 4.27 -1.35
N PRO A 387 -14.37 4.30 -1.84
CA PRO A 387 -13.45 3.18 -1.67
C PRO A 387 -13.16 2.94 -0.17
N PRO A 388 -12.99 1.67 0.27
CA PRO A 388 -12.59 1.39 1.64
C PRO A 388 -11.22 2.00 1.94
N ALA A 389 -11.04 2.57 3.13
CA ALA A 389 -9.75 3.12 3.53
C ALA A 389 -8.67 2.02 3.60
N PRO A 390 -7.38 2.39 3.41
CA PRO A 390 -6.28 1.47 3.63
C PRO A 390 -6.34 0.89 5.04
N SER A 391 -6.15 -0.43 5.17
CA SER A 391 -6.29 -1.16 6.45
C SER A 391 -5.34 -0.74 7.58
N TYR A 392 -4.45 0.22 7.29
CA TYR A 392 -3.37 0.69 8.15
C TYR A 392 -3.67 2.02 8.88
N ALA A 393 -4.69 2.79 8.46
CA ALA A 393 -5.06 4.04 9.12
C ALA A 393 -6.18 3.82 10.15
N THR A 394 -5.94 4.17 11.42
CA THR A 394 -6.92 4.02 12.52
C THR A 394 -6.94 5.25 13.43
N GLU A 395 -8.03 5.46 14.19
CA GLU A 395 -8.16 6.59 15.14
C GLU A 395 -7.00 6.71 16.15
N ALA A 396 -6.31 5.60 16.42
CA ALA A 396 -5.13 5.54 17.30
C ALA A 396 -3.93 6.34 16.80
N GLU A 397 -3.98 6.88 15.58
CA GLU A 397 -2.93 7.72 14.98
C GLU A 397 -3.23 9.23 15.08
N SER A 398 -4.26 9.62 15.83
CA SER A 398 -4.62 11.02 16.05
C SER A 398 -3.54 11.83 16.78
N VAL A 399 -3.38 13.10 16.39
CA VAL A 399 -2.36 14.02 16.94
C VAL A 399 -3.04 15.14 17.70
N THR A 400 -2.76 15.26 18.99
CA THR A 400 -3.33 16.27 19.88
C THR A 400 -2.28 17.28 20.35
N VAL A 401 -2.61 18.58 20.25
CA VAL A 401 -1.74 19.72 20.60
C VAL A 401 -2.47 20.67 21.54
N GLU A 402 -1.76 21.23 22.53
CA GLU A 402 -2.33 22.17 23.50
C GLU A 402 -1.98 23.62 23.17
N VAL A 403 -2.96 24.52 23.20
CA VAL A 403 -2.82 25.95 22.84
C VAL A 403 -3.34 26.83 23.98
N THR A 404 -2.51 27.73 24.51
CA THR A 404 -2.85 28.56 25.70
C THR A 404 -3.08 30.04 25.33
N PRO A 405 -4.29 30.60 25.55
CA PRO A 405 -4.55 32.04 25.39
C PRO A 405 -3.96 32.88 26.53
N THR A 406 -3.53 34.11 26.24
CA THR A 406 -2.97 35.05 27.23
C THR A 406 -4.01 36.08 27.71
N ASN A 407 -4.68 35.75 28.83
CA ASN A 407 -5.37 36.56 29.87
C ASN A 407 -5.54 38.09 29.75
N PRO A 408 -6.50 38.72 30.48
CA PRO A 408 -7.81 38.27 31.04
C PRO A 408 -8.93 39.31 30.64
N PRO A 409 -10.01 39.61 31.42
CA PRO A 409 -10.85 38.86 32.39
C PRO A 409 -12.30 38.66 31.81
N THR A 410 -13.41 38.31 32.48
CA THR A 410 -13.79 38.24 33.92
C THR A 410 -14.72 37.03 34.20
N THR A 411 -15.87 37.18 34.90
CA THR A 411 -16.77 36.06 35.31
C THR A 411 -18.17 36.56 35.74
N ILE A 412 -19.22 35.71 35.68
CA ILE A 412 -20.23 35.42 36.74
C ILE A 412 -21.26 34.35 36.26
N THR A 413 -21.89 33.64 37.20
CA THR A 413 -22.62 32.35 37.08
C THR A 413 -24.14 32.47 37.41
N ILE A 414 -24.99 31.47 37.07
CA ILE A 414 -26.27 30.97 37.72
C ILE A 414 -27.46 30.73 36.72
N THR A 415 -28.47 29.83 36.84
CA THR A 415 -28.63 28.40 37.29
C THR A 415 -30.08 27.87 37.01
N LEU A 416 -30.28 26.87 36.11
CA LEU A 416 -31.42 25.88 36.03
C LEU A 416 -32.89 26.39 35.83
N PRO A 417 -33.94 25.53 35.66
CA PRO A 417 -34.25 24.48 34.64
C PRO A 417 -35.72 24.67 34.10
N PRO A 418 -36.58 23.68 33.67
CA PRO A 418 -36.43 22.34 33.05
C PRO A 418 -37.33 22.09 31.77
N GLN A 419 -37.35 20.83 31.26
CA GLN A 419 -38.42 20.13 30.47
C GLN A 419 -38.62 20.41 28.95
N GLY A 420 -38.84 19.35 28.14
CA GLY A 420 -39.75 19.50 26.97
C GLY A 420 -39.77 18.58 25.72
N GLY A 421 -39.13 17.40 25.62
CA GLY A 421 -39.38 16.39 24.54
C GLY A 421 -39.02 16.76 23.06
N GLY A 422 -38.87 15.84 22.11
CA GLY A 422 -38.85 14.37 22.17
C GLY A 422 -39.06 13.67 20.81
N GLY A 423 -38.07 12.88 20.36
CA GLY A 423 -38.16 11.91 19.24
C GLY A 423 -37.71 12.42 17.85
N GLY A 424 -36.90 11.70 17.05
CA GLY A 424 -36.17 10.43 17.26
C GLY A 424 -35.42 10.02 15.97
N GLY A 425 -34.45 9.11 15.96
CA GLY A 425 -33.81 8.43 17.09
C GLY A 425 -32.87 7.29 16.67
N ASN A 426 -31.56 7.50 16.72
CA ASN A 426 -30.57 6.43 16.89
C ASN A 426 -30.23 6.36 18.38
N GLY A 427 -30.87 5.43 19.09
CA GLY A 427 -30.94 5.43 20.55
C GLY A 427 -29.65 5.02 21.26
N GLU A 428 -28.72 5.97 21.45
CA GLU A 428 -27.74 5.86 22.51
C GLU A 428 -28.44 5.80 23.87
N THR A 429 -28.12 4.77 24.65
CA THR A 429 -28.55 4.68 26.04
C THR A 429 -27.33 4.76 26.95
N VAL A 430 -27.37 5.72 27.87
CA VAL A 430 -26.34 5.91 28.90
C VAL A 430 -26.80 5.25 30.20
N VAL A 431 -25.97 4.38 30.77
CA VAL A 431 -26.16 3.79 32.10
C VAL A 431 -25.11 4.33 33.04
N ASN A 432 -25.59 5.07 34.04
CA ASN A 432 -24.80 5.60 35.14
C ASN A 432 -25.07 4.74 36.37
N VAL A 433 -24.04 4.10 36.93
CA VAL A 433 -24.15 3.41 38.22
C VAL A 433 -23.42 4.22 39.27
N ASN A 434 -24.19 4.75 40.22
CA ASN A 434 -23.71 5.58 41.32
C ASN A 434 -23.78 4.81 42.64
N GLY A 435 -22.70 4.86 43.43
CA GLY A 435 -22.63 4.11 44.68
C GLY A 435 -21.60 4.63 45.66
N LYS A 436 -21.57 4.00 46.84
CA LYS A 436 -20.60 4.23 47.91
C LYS A 436 -19.95 2.90 48.26
N ALA A 437 -18.63 2.88 48.44
CA ALA A 437 -17.86 1.69 48.75
C ALA A 437 -17.39 1.71 50.21
N VAL A 438 -17.54 0.60 50.91
CA VAL A 438 -17.14 0.45 52.32
C VAL A 438 -16.41 -0.88 52.53
N ASN A 439 -15.50 -0.91 53.50
CA ASN A 439 -14.83 -2.15 53.92
C ASN A 439 -15.69 -2.92 54.95
N CYS A 440 -15.22 -4.10 55.37
CA CYS A 440 -15.93 -4.98 56.31
C CYS A 440 -16.29 -4.36 57.67
N ASN A 441 -15.69 -3.22 58.04
CA ASN A 441 -16.00 -2.48 59.26
C ASN A 441 -16.90 -1.25 58.99
N ASN A 442 -17.59 -1.24 57.85
CA ASN A 442 -18.47 -0.18 57.35
C ASN A 442 -17.80 1.21 57.21
N LYS A 443 -16.46 1.25 57.10
CA LYS A 443 -15.70 2.49 56.84
C LYS A 443 -15.50 2.69 55.33
N PRO A 444 -15.54 3.94 54.82
CA PRO A 444 -15.33 4.20 53.40
C PRO A 444 -14.04 3.63 52.84
N VAL A 445 -14.10 3.06 51.63
CA VAL A 445 -12.92 2.74 50.82
C VAL A 445 -12.46 4.02 50.13
N THR A 446 -11.27 4.51 50.44
CA THR A 446 -10.79 5.83 49.99
C THR A 446 -9.72 5.78 48.89
N THR A 447 -9.24 4.59 48.54
CA THR A 447 -8.15 4.36 47.57
C THR A 447 -8.47 3.15 46.68
N GLY A 448 -9.62 3.17 46.02
CA GLY A 448 -10.09 2.03 45.22
C GLY A 448 -10.69 2.44 43.88
N TYR A 449 -11.23 1.48 43.14
CA TYR A 449 -11.95 1.71 41.89
C TYR A 449 -13.14 0.76 41.72
N ALA A 450 -14.19 1.25 41.10
CA ALA A 450 -15.34 0.48 40.64
C ALA A 450 -15.11 0.00 39.21
N PHE A 451 -15.34 -1.28 38.96
CA PHE A 451 -15.20 -1.95 37.65
C PHE A 451 -16.56 -2.46 37.21
N LEU A 452 -17.07 -1.94 36.10
CA LEU A 452 -18.34 -2.36 35.50
C LEU A 452 -18.03 -3.17 34.24
N SER A 453 -18.55 -4.41 34.17
CA SER A 453 -18.26 -5.37 33.10
C SER A 453 -19.55 -5.95 32.51
N MET A 454 -19.64 -5.96 31.18
CA MET A 454 -20.67 -6.68 30.44
C MET A 454 -20.17 -8.10 30.15
N ARG A 455 -20.99 -9.11 30.43
CA ARG A 455 -20.60 -10.52 30.26
C ARG A 455 -21.64 -11.28 29.44
N SER A 456 -21.15 -12.13 28.54
CA SER A 456 -21.93 -13.23 27.98
C SER A 456 -21.29 -14.52 28.50
N GLY A 457 -22.09 -15.33 29.20
CA GLY A 457 -21.56 -16.35 30.11
C GLY A 457 -20.51 -15.78 31.09
N ASN A 458 -19.34 -16.43 31.16
CA ASN A 458 -18.20 -16.01 31.99
C ASN A 458 -17.24 -15.03 31.29
N THR A 459 -17.40 -14.79 29.98
CA THR A 459 -16.47 -13.97 29.19
C THR A 459 -16.84 -12.50 29.31
N ILE A 460 -15.87 -11.66 29.68
CA ILE A 460 -16.05 -10.20 29.67
C ILE A 460 -16.00 -9.74 28.21
N VAL A 461 -17.14 -9.25 27.71
CA VAL A 461 -17.29 -8.77 26.33
C VAL A 461 -16.77 -7.34 26.21
N LYS A 462 -17.02 -6.51 27.23
CA LYS A 462 -16.52 -5.13 27.33
C LYS A 462 -16.60 -4.66 28.79
N SER A 463 -15.76 -3.72 29.20
CA SER A 463 -15.71 -3.23 30.59
C SER A 463 -15.19 -1.79 30.69
N THR A 464 -15.42 -1.16 31.84
CA THR A 464 -14.93 0.17 32.19
C THR A 464 -14.59 0.26 33.68
N THR A 465 -13.77 1.24 34.06
CA THR A 465 -13.40 1.54 35.45
C THR A 465 -13.67 3.00 35.80
N ALA A 466 -14.09 3.27 37.02
CA ALA A 466 -14.07 4.60 37.61
C ALA A 466 -13.40 4.55 39.00
N PRO A 467 -12.45 5.44 39.33
CA PRO A 467 -11.86 5.48 40.66
C PRO A 467 -12.90 5.96 41.70
N ILE A 468 -12.65 5.60 42.95
CA ILE A 468 -13.46 6.05 44.09
C ILE A 468 -12.94 7.42 44.55
N TYR A 469 -13.84 8.40 44.68
CA TYR A 469 -13.50 9.79 44.98
C TYR A 469 -13.89 10.21 46.41
N GLY A 470 -12.97 10.94 47.04
CA GLY A 470 -13.18 11.63 48.32
C GLY A 470 -13.21 10.73 49.55
N ASN A 471 -13.15 11.37 50.74
CA ASN A 471 -13.09 10.69 52.04
C ASN A 471 -14.37 9.91 52.40
N GLU A 472 -15.43 10.05 51.59
CA GLU A 472 -16.68 9.30 51.74
C GLU A 472 -16.74 8.02 50.91
N GLY A 473 -15.76 7.75 50.04
CA GLY A 473 -15.72 6.51 49.26
C GLY A 473 -16.82 6.40 48.20
N ARG A 474 -17.19 7.51 47.54
CA ARG A 474 -18.24 7.53 46.50
C ARG A 474 -17.66 7.25 45.11
N PHE A 475 -18.42 6.58 44.24
CA PHE A 475 -18.04 6.36 42.85
C PHE A 475 -19.24 6.53 41.91
N THR A 476 -18.93 6.94 40.68
CA THR A 476 -19.84 7.00 39.55
C THR A 476 -19.15 6.32 38.39
N VAL A 477 -19.71 5.21 37.89
CA VAL A 477 -19.20 4.50 36.72
C VAL A 477 -20.26 4.56 35.62
N GLN A 478 -19.89 5.18 34.50
CA GLN A 478 -20.76 5.42 33.35
C GLN A 478 -20.39 4.49 32.20
N TYR A 479 -21.40 4.06 31.45
CA TYR A 479 -21.24 3.27 30.24
C TYR A 479 -22.33 3.60 29.21
N ILE A 480 -21.97 3.71 27.93
CA ILE A 480 -22.88 4.09 26.83
C ILE A 480 -23.00 2.90 25.86
N PHE A 481 -24.21 2.64 25.34
CA PHE A 481 -24.42 1.61 24.32
C PHE A 481 -25.42 2.02 23.23
N TYR A 482 -25.21 1.43 22.05
CA TYR A 482 -26.09 1.49 20.90
C TYR A 482 -27.09 0.33 20.91
N THR A 483 -28.34 0.59 20.52
CA THR A 483 -29.47 -0.35 20.66
C THR A 483 -29.25 -1.71 19.97
N ALA A 484 -28.44 -1.76 18.91
CA ALA A 484 -28.15 -2.97 18.15
C ALA A 484 -27.41 -4.09 18.93
N GLN A 485 -26.84 -3.80 20.11
CA GLN A 485 -26.09 -4.78 20.89
C GLN A 485 -26.89 -5.48 22.01
N LEU A 486 -28.12 -5.05 22.29
CA LEU A 486 -28.93 -5.58 23.41
C LEU A 486 -29.30 -7.08 23.28
N ASN A 487 -29.40 -7.62 22.06
CA ASN A 487 -29.82 -9.00 21.83
C ASN A 487 -28.71 -10.07 21.99
N ARG A 488 -27.56 -9.72 22.59
CA ARG A 488 -26.38 -10.61 22.73
C ARG A 488 -25.71 -10.58 24.12
N VAL A 489 -26.39 -10.08 25.16
CA VAL A 489 -25.78 -9.84 26.48
C VAL A 489 -26.61 -10.48 27.59
N ASP A 490 -25.99 -11.34 28.40
CA ASP A 490 -26.69 -12.10 29.44
C ASP A 490 -26.72 -11.39 30.79
N ASN A 491 -25.66 -10.65 31.17
CA ASN A 491 -25.56 -9.96 32.47
C ASN A 491 -24.62 -8.73 32.42
N VAL A 492 -24.93 -7.70 33.21
CA VAL A 492 -23.98 -6.63 33.57
C VAL A 492 -23.60 -6.77 35.04
N VAL A 493 -22.31 -6.65 35.34
CA VAL A 493 -21.72 -6.97 36.65
C VAL A 493 -20.80 -5.86 37.11
N LEU A 494 -21.08 -5.33 38.32
CA LEU A 494 -20.25 -4.37 39.04
C LEU A 494 -19.41 -5.07 40.10
N THR A 495 -18.12 -4.77 40.14
CA THR A 495 -17.18 -5.23 41.17
C THR A 495 -16.34 -4.05 41.63
N VAL A 496 -16.21 -3.84 42.94
CA VAL A 496 -15.41 -2.72 43.51
C VAL A 496 -14.15 -3.26 44.16
N TYR A 497 -13.01 -2.65 43.87
CA TYR A 497 -11.69 -3.03 44.35
C TYR A 497 -11.11 -1.96 45.29
N ASP A 498 -10.53 -2.36 46.41
CA ASP A 498 -9.76 -1.50 47.31
C ASP A 498 -8.25 -1.76 47.11
N LEU A 499 -7.52 -0.77 46.59
CA LEU A 499 -6.08 -0.91 46.30
C LEU A 499 -5.23 -0.92 47.58
N ALA A 500 -5.72 -0.38 48.70
CA ALA A 500 -4.96 -0.37 49.95
C ALA A 500 -4.93 -1.75 50.63
N THR A 501 -5.96 -2.57 50.42
CA THR A 501 -6.07 -3.91 51.01
C THR A 501 -5.97 -5.05 50.00
N GLY A 502 -6.01 -4.74 48.69
CA GLY A 502 -6.02 -5.73 47.60
C GLY A 502 -7.34 -6.51 47.48
N LYS A 503 -8.38 -6.11 48.24
CA LYS A 503 -9.65 -6.84 48.34
C LYS A 503 -10.66 -6.35 47.30
N LYS A 504 -11.63 -7.20 46.97
CA LYS A 504 -12.75 -6.86 46.07
C LYS A 504 -14.11 -7.17 46.70
N SER A 505 -15.15 -6.47 46.25
CA SER A 505 -16.53 -6.80 46.56
C SER A 505 -16.95 -8.11 45.90
N LYS A 506 -18.10 -8.66 46.32
CA LYS A 506 -18.81 -9.63 45.49
C LYS A 506 -19.24 -8.95 44.19
N ASP A 507 -19.29 -9.73 43.11
CA ASP A 507 -19.82 -9.34 41.81
C ASP A 507 -21.34 -9.06 41.94
N GLN A 508 -21.74 -7.80 41.87
CA GLN A 508 -23.15 -7.39 41.92
C GLN A 508 -23.73 -7.36 40.50
N LYS A 509 -24.79 -8.15 40.25
CA LYS A 509 -25.54 -8.08 38.99
C LYS A 509 -26.42 -6.84 38.96
N ILE A 510 -26.25 -6.00 37.95
CA ILE A 510 -27.05 -4.79 37.74
C ILE A 510 -28.10 -5.09 36.66
N GLN A 511 -29.37 -4.93 37.01
CA GLN A 511 -30.48 -5.01 36.05
C GLN A 511 -30.54 -3.72 35.24
N VAL A 512 -30.33 -3.82 33.94
CA VAL A 512 -30.18 -2.65 33.06
C VAL A 512 -31.50 -2.37 32.34
N ASN A 513 -32.09 -1.22 32.62
CA ASN A 513 -33.30 -0.74 31.95
C ASN A 513 -32.97 0.61 31.30
N PRO A 514 -33.16 0.80 29.99
CA PRO A 514 -32.76 2.04 29.32
C PRO A 514 -33.51 3.26 29.87
N SER A 515 -32.78 4.36 30.07
CA SER A 515 -33.25 5.73 30.44
C SER A 515 -33.25 6.15 31.92
N VAL A 516 -32.64 5.42 32.88
CA VAL A 516 -32.54 5.89 34.28
C VAL A 516 -31.15 5.67 34.88
N ALA A 517 -30.60 6.68 35.57
CA ALA A 517 -29.39 6.55 36.37
C ALA A 517 -29.63 5.64 37.59
N HIS A 518 -28.83 4.59 37.73
CA HIS A 518 -29.00 3.56 38.76
C HIS A 518 -28.22 3.95 40.02
N MET A 519 -28.94 4.37 41.05
CA MET A 519 -28.38 4.67 42.39
C MET A 519 -28.45 3.41 43.25
N LEU A 520 -27.29 2.87 43.65
CA LEU A 520 -27.21 1.79 44.62
C LEU A 520 -27.66 2.32 45.99
N GLN A 521 -28.76 1.77 46.53
CA GLN A 521 -29.31 2.24 47.81
C GLN A 521 -28.46 1.81 49.02
N GLU A 522 -27.78 0.67 48.92
CA GLU A 522 -26.87 0.15 49.94
C GLU A 522 -25.41 0.27 49.49
N PRO A 523 -24.47 0.57 50.41
CA PRO A 523 -23.06 0.68 50.08
C PRO A 523 -22.44 -0.68 49.71
N VAL A 524 -21.59 -0.68 48.68
CA VAL A 524 -20.91 -1.88 48.18
C VAL A 524 -19.81 -2.28 49.15
N VAL A 525 -20.02 -3.40 49.84
CA VAL A 525 -19.09 -3.93 50.85
C VAL A 525 -17.96 -4.74 50.19
N VAL A 526 -16.72 -4.35 50.47
CA VAL A 526 -15.48 -4.99 49.99
C VAL A 526 -14.95 -5.96 51.05
N CYS A 527 -15.23 -7.26 50.88
CA CYS A 527 -14.87 -8.34 51.81
C CYS A 527 -14.60 -9.67 51.10
N ASP A 528 -13.76 -10.50 51.72
CA ASP A 528 -13.39 -11.81 51.17
C ASP A 528 -14.58 -12.77 51.09
N ASN A 529 -14.61 -13.56 50.01
CA ASN A 529 -15.64 -14.55 49.76
C ASN A 529 -14.96 -15.91 49.48
N ASN A 530 -14.26 -16.43 50.50
CA ASN A 530 -13.60 -17.74 50.44
C ASN A 530 -14.57 -18.86 50.82
N GLY A 531 -14.56 -19.95 50.04
CA GLY A 531 -15.30 -21.17 50.35
C GLY A 531 -14.60 -22.41 49.76
N GLY A 532 -13.79 -23.08 50.57
CA GLY A 532 -13.14 -24.37 50.26
C GLY A 532 -11.95 -24.29 49.29
N GLY A 533 -10.83 -24.97 49.50
CA GLY A 533 -10.45 -25.84 50.62
C GLY A 533 -8.94 -26.13 50.60
N ASP A 534 -8.42 -26.63 51.72
CA ASP A 534 -6.98 -26.74 52.01
C ASP A 534 -6.20 -27.73 51.12
N ASN A 535 -4.91 -27.42 50.88
CA ASN A 535 -3.80 -28.25 51.38
C ASN A 535 -2.40 -27.75 50.94
N GLY A 536 -1.54 -27.44 51.93
CA GLY A 536 -0.11 -27.79 51.88
C GLY A 536 0.88 -26.83 51.20
N ASN A 537 1.40 -25.87 51.97
CA ASN A 537 2.73 -25.23 51.79
C ASN A 537 3.08 -24.60 50.41
N ALA A 538 2.09 -24.23 49.60
CA ALA A 538 2.30 -23.38 48.43
C ALA A 538 2.29 -21.90 48.82
N LYS A 539 3.35 -21.15 48.51
CA LYS A 539 3.36 -19.68 48.60
C LYS A 539 2.91 -19.12 47.26
N VAL A 540 1.60 -18.93 47.14
CA VAL A 540 0.91 -18.50 45.92
C VAL A 540 0.81 -16.97 45.87
N TYR A 541 1.13 -16.36 44.72
CA TYR A 541 0.72 -15.01 44.40
C TYR A 541 -0.60 -15.06 43.59
N ASN A 542 -1.62 -14.34 44.05
CA ASN A 542 -2.93 -14.34 43.41
C ASN A 542 -3.07 -13.23 42.37
N GLY A 543 -3.27 -13.62 41.10
CA GLY A 543 -3.41 -12.71 39.97
C GLY A 543 -2.09 -12.46 39.21
N ASN A 544 -2.03 -11.34 38.48
CA ASN A 544 -0.91 -11.01 37.60
C ASN A 544 0.24 -10.36 38.36
N TYR A 545 1.48 -10.76 38.05
CA TYR A 545 2.72 -10.20 38.61
C TYR A 545 3.59 -9.61 37.50
N SER A 546 4.34 -8.54 37.79
CA SER A 546 5.27 -7.91 36.85
C SER A 546 6.66 -7.72 37.44
N ILE A 547 7.66 -8.24 36.74
CA ILE A 547 9.09 -8.06 37.00
C ILE A 547 9.64 -7.17 35.88
N ASN A 548 9.91 -5.90 36.16
CA ASN A 548 10.25 -4.89 35.15
C ASN A 548 11.62 -4.24 35.38
N ASP A 549 12.26 -4.51 36.51
CA ASP A 549 13.57 -4.03 36.93
C ASP A 549 14.20 -4.99 37.97
N ALA A 550 15.45 -4.74 38.36
CA ALA A 550 16.14 -5.57 39.35
C ALA A 550 15.50 -5.53 40.75
N LYS A 551 14.73 -4.47 41.08
CA LYS A 551 14.08 -4.31 42.39
C LYS A 551 12.85 -5.21 42.50
N THR A 552 12.03 -5.24 41.45
CA THR A 552 10.85 -6.11 41.31
C THR A 552 11.26 -7.58 41.16
N LEU A 553 12.36 -7.86 40.43
CA LEU A 553 12.97 -9.19 40.42
C LEU A 553 13.37 -9.63 41.84
N LYS A 554 14.13 -8.80 42.57
CA LYS A 554 14.53 -9.11 43.94
C LYS A 554 13.31 -9.29 44.86
N ALA A 555 12.28 -8.45 44.75
CA ALA A 555 11.06 -8.57 45.54
C ALA A 555 10.31 -9.89 45.27
N PHE A 556 10.30 -10.38 44.03
CA PHE A 556 9.76 -11.70 43.69
C PHE A 556 10.58 -12.84 44.30
N ILE A 557 11.91 -12.76 44.21
CA ILE A 557 12.84 -13.76 44.76
C ILE A 557 12.76 -13.80 46.29
N ASP A 558 12.85 -12.65 46.96
CA ASP A 558 12.70 -12.52 48.43
C ASP A 558 11.33 -12.99 48.92
N SER A 559 10.30 -12.89 48.06
CA SER A 559 9.00 -13.45 48.36
C SER A 559 9.01 -14.98 48.33
N GLY A 560 9.86 -15.63 47.56
CA GLY A 560 9.90 -17.10 47.46
C GLY A 560 8.56 -17.69 47.00
N TYR A 561 7.86 -17.00 46.09
CA TYR A 561 6.64 -17.52 45.48
C TYR A 561 6.95 -18.82 44.73
N ASN A 562 6.07 -19.81 44.84
CA ASN A 562 6.15 -21.06 44.09
C ASN A 562 5.01 -21.26 43.08
N GLU A 563 3.97 -20.43 43.15
CA GLU A 563 2.89 -20.37 42.19
C GLU A 563 2.43 -18.93 41.94
N VAL A 564 2.12 -18.59 40.69
CA VAL A 564 1.48 -17.32 40.28
C VAL A 564 0.20 -17.67 39.52
N SER A 565 -0.97 -17.35 40.08
CA SER A 565 -2.26 -17.82 39.51
C SER A 565 -2.75 -17.03 38.29
N GLY A 566 -2.05 -15.95 37.90
CA GLY A 566 -2.28 -15.19 36.67
C GLY A 566 -1.04 -15.15 35.77
N MET A 567 -0.93 -14.10 34.97
CA MET A 567 0.23 -13.83 34.12
C MET A 567 1.44 -13.36 34.95
N LEU A 568 2.60 -13.97 34.71
CA LEU A 568 3.90 -13.41 35.09
C LEU A 568 4.50 -12.68 33.86
N TYR A 569 4.56 -11.36 33.95
CA TYR A 569 5.24 -10.51 32.98
C TYR A 569 6.68 -10.27 33.43
N VAL A 570 7.66 -10.50 32.56
CA VAL A 570 9.09 -10.31 32.83
C VAL A 570 9.70 -9.47 31.72
N SER A 571 10.19 -8.28 32.05
CA SER A 571 10.79 -7.34 31.11
C SER A 571 12.05 -6.65 31.65
N ASN A 572 12.91 -6.20 30.73
CA ASN A 572 14.17 -5.50 31.01
C ASN A 572 15.16 -6.26 31.93
N GLN A 573 15.08 -7.58 32.02
CA GLN A 573 16.03 -8.39 32.78
C GLN A 573 17.20 -8.84 31.89
N SER A 574 18.40 -8.93 32.49
CA SER A 574 19.58 -9.56 31.89
C SER A 574 19.85 -10.96 32.45
N ASP A 575 19.28 -11.27 33.62
CA ASP A 575 19.38 -12.56 34.30
C ASP A 575 18.05 -12.89 34.98
N LEU A 576 17.69 -14.17 35.03
CA LEU A 576 16.55 -14.72 35.76
C LEU A 576 17.00 -15.56 36.98
N GLY A 577 18.31 -15.59 37.26
CA GLY A 577 18.90 -16.25 38.41
C GLY A 577 18.18 -15.89 39.71
N GLY A 578 17.86 -16.91 40.50
CA GLY A 578 17.15 -16.77 41.77
C GLY A 578 15.64 -17.03 41.71
N ILE A 579 14.99 -17.10 40.53
CA ILE A 579 13.57 -17.51 40.39
C ILE A 579 13.36 -19.05 40.63
N ILE A 580 14.26 -19.67 41.39
CA ILE A 580 14.38 -21.13 41.58
C ILE A 580 13.23 -21.78 42.35
N THR A 581 12.34 -20.99 42.98
CA THR A 581 11.20 -21.51 43.74
C THR A 581 9.93 -21.66 42.89
N LEU A 582 9.87 -21.01 41.72
CA LEU A 582 8.66 -20.92 40.91
C LEU A 582 8.41 -22.24 40.14
N LYS A 583 7.38 -22.97 40.55
CA LYS A 583 6.95 -24.23 39.95
C LYS A 583 5.75 -24.08 39.01
N LYS A 584 4.86 -23.13 39.26
CA LYS A 584 3.65 -22.95 38.46
C LYS A 584 3.37 -21.50 38.13
N VAL A 585 2.91 -21.25 36.91
CA VAL A 585 2.32 -19.97 36.51
C VAL A 585 1.17 -20.24 35.54
N TRP A 586 0.08 -19.46 35.62
CA TRP A 586 -0.99 -19.60 34.62
C TRP A 586 -0.48 -19.21 33.22
N GLY A 587 0.20 -18.08 33.09
CA GLY A 587 0.83 -17.71 31.82
C GLY A 587 2.11 -16.90 32.00
N LEU A 588 3.06 -17.09 31.09
CA LEU A 588 4.38 -16.48 31.14
C LEU A 588 4.59 -15.58 29.93
N GLU A 589 4.89 -14.30 30.16
CA GLU A 589 5.39 -13.39 29.13
C GLU A 589 6.80 -12.89 29.48
N LEU A 590 7.79 -13.28 28.67
CA LEU A 590 9.14 -12.73 28.68
C LEU A 590 9.26 -11.75 27.51
N ARG A 591 9.28 -10.45 27.80
CA ARG A 591 9.28 -9.37 26.80
C ARG A 591 10.50 -8.46 26.92
N SER A 592 11.22 -8.24 25.81
CA SER A 592 12.32 -7.27 25.74
C SER A 592 13.43 -7.48 26.78
N ASN A 593 13.82 -8.74 27.01
CA ASN A 593 14.91 -9.09 27.93
C ASN A 593 16.23 -9.32 27.18
N THR A 594 17.35 -9.13 27.89
CA THR A 594 18.71 -9.47 27.43
C THR A 594 19.21 -10.80 28.03
N VAL A 595 18.28 -11.63 28.52
CA VAL A 595 18.59 -12.95 29.07
C VAL A 595 19.18 -13.87 28.00
N THR A 596 20.28 -14.54 28.34
CA THR A 596 20.94 -15.53 27.46
C THR A 596 20.39 -16.94 27.63
N SER A 597 19.74 -17.22 28.78
CA SER A 597 19.12 -18.50 29.12
C SER A 597 17.85 -18.32 29.96
N LEU A 598 17.00 -19.34 29.97
CA LEU A 598 15.85 -19.44 30.88
C LEU A 598 16.18 -20.23 32.17
N GLY A 599 17.46 -20.30 32.58
CA GLY A 599 17.91 -21.17 33.68
C GLY A 599 17.19 -20.94 35.02
N GLY A 600 16.81 -19.69 35.32
CA GLY A 600 16.00 -19.35 36.49
C GLY A 600 14.58 -19.92 36.49
N LEU A 601 14.08 -20.38 35.33
CA LEU A 601 12.75 -20.99 35.14
C LEU A 601 12.85 -22.51 34.87
N ALA A 602 14.01 -23.13 35.10
CA ALA A 602 14.20 -24.57 34.87
C ALA A 602 13.34 -25.46 35.78
N GLU A 603 12.91 -24.93 36.93
CA GLU A 603 12.02 -25.59 37.91
C GLU A 603 10.53 -25.48 37.57
N LEU A 604 10.17 -24.85 36.44
CA LEU A 604 8.78 -24.59 36.07
C LEU A 604 8.10 -25.88 35.57
N GLU A 605 7.17 -26.38 36.38
CA GLU A 605 6.37 -27.59 36.17
C GLU A 605 5.07 -27.33 35.39
N SER A 606 4.54 -26.10 35.42
CA SER A 606 3.22 -25.78 34.85
C SER A 606 3.17 -24.38 34.22
N ILE A 607 2.76 -24.33 32.94
CA ILE A 607 2.39 -23.11 32.18
C ILE A 607 1.14 -23.40 31.34
N SER A 608 0.14 -22.52 31.35
CA SER A 608 -1.03 -22.60 30.45
C SER A 608 -0.99 -21.60 29.30
N TYR A 609 -0.04 -20.66 29.28
CA TYR A 609 0.20 -19.74 28.17
C TYR A 609 1.69 -19.36 28.10
N LEU A 610 2.28 -19.31 26.91
CA LEU A 610 3.70 -18.99 26.71
C LEU A 610 3.89 -17.89 25.67
N SER A 611 4.50 -16.78 26.09
CA SER A 611 4.88 -15.62 25.27
C SER A 611 6.37 -15.31 25.46
N LEU A 612 7.19 -15.57 24.45
CA LEU A 612 8.59 -15.12 24.37
C LEU A 612 8.67 -14.05 23.29
N VAL A 613 8.81 -12.79 23.67
CA VAL A 613 8.79 -11.65 22.73
C VAL A 613 10.05 -10.80 22.83
N ALA A 614 10.76 -10.59 21.73
CA ALA A 614 11.90 -9.66 21.64
C ALA A 614 13.06 -9.95 22.65
N ASN A 615 13.28 -11.21 23.03
CA ASN A 615 14.40 -11.58 23.91
C ASN A 615 15.69 -11.73 23.08
N GLY A 616 16.30 -10.61 22.71
CA GLY A 616 17.30 -10.53 21.63
C GLY A 616 18.57 -11.38 21.81
N GLN A 617 18.94 -11.71 23.05
CA GLN A 617 20.12 -12.51 23.40
C GLN A 617 19.81 -13.97 23.77
N LEU A 618 18.53 -14.36 23.81
CA LEU A 618 18.14 -15.73 24.17
C LEU A 618 18.50 -16.71 23.04
N VAL A 619 19.44 -17.62 23.29
CA VAL A 619 19.93 -18.57 22.27
C VAL A 619 19.10 -19.86 22.23
N ASN A 620 18.75 -20.40 23.40
CA ASN A 620 17.97 -21.63 23.51
C ASN A 620 16.88 -21.47 24.57
N ALA A 621 15.67 -21.92 24.24
CA ALA A 621 14.53 -21.94 25.15
C ALA A 621 14.09 -23.40 25.38
N ALA A 622 14.13 -23.85 26.64
CA ALA A 622 13.66 -25.16 27.04
C ALA A 622 13.10 -25.10 28.46
N PHE A 623 12.01 -25.82 28.70
CA PHE A 623 11.36 -25.96 30.01
C PHE A 623 11.43 -27.43 30.45
N PRO A 624 12.54 -27.86 31.07
CA PRO A 624 12.87 -29.28 31.22
C PRO A 624 11.98 -30.03 32.22
N LYS A 625 11.40 -29.34 33.21
CA LYS A 625 10.48 -29.92 34.20
C LYS A 625 9.00 -29.70 33.89
N LEU A 626 8.67 -29.04 32.77
CA LEU A 626 7.29 -28.78 32.39
C LEU A 626 6.54 -30.11 32.27
N ALA A 627 5.42 -30.24 32.98
CA ALA A 627 4.60 -31.45 33.06
C ALA A 627 3.18 -31.25 32.49
N ASN A 628 2.80 -30.00 32.19
CA ASN A 628 1.52 -29.71 31.53
C ASN A 628 1.46 -30.37 30.15
N LYS A 629 0.34 -31.06 29.90
CA LYS A 629 -0.04 -31.57 28.58
C LYS A 629 -0.73 -30.52 27.71
N ASP A 630 -1.42 -29.58 28.36
CA ASP A 630 -2.28 -28.60 27.71
C ASP A 630 -1.70 -27.19 27.83
N ILE A 631 -1.72 -26.45 26.73
CA ILE A 631 -1.38 -25.03 26.68
C ILE A 631 -2.37 -24.28 25.79
N GLN A 632 -2.74 -23.05 26.16
CA GLN A 632 -3.69 -22.22 25.41
C GLN A 632 -3.03 -21.67 24.14
N GLY A 633 -1.99 -20.83 24.29
CA GLY A 633 -1.25 -20.24 23.17
C GLY A 633 0.28 -20.39 23.30
N ILE A 634 0.96 -20.39 22.14
CA ILE A 634 2.42 -20.43 22.02
C ILE A 634 2.84 -19.27 21.10
N HIS A 635 3.33 -18.17 21.68
CA HIS A 635 3.77 -16.98 20.97
C HIS A 635 5.29 -16.82 21.15
N ILE A 636 6.07 -17.02 20.09
CA ILE A 636 7.53 -17.04 20.11
C ILE A 636 7.98 -16.06 19.04
N ASN A 637 8.03 -14.78 19.39
CA ASN A 637 8.09 -13.71 18.41
C ASN A 637 9.32 -12.81 18.60
N HIS A 638 10.03 -12.49 17.53
CA HIS A 638 11.16 -11.54 17.53
C HIS A 638 12.36 -11.94 18.42
N ASN A 639 12.57 -13.24 18.71
CA ASN A 639 13.71 -13.71 19.51
C ASN A 639 14.92 -13.96 18.60
N TYR A 640 15.63 -12.88 18.29
CA TYR A 640 16.55 -12.83 17.16
C TYR A 640 17.81 -13.71 17.26
N SER A 641 18.22 -14.09 18.47
CA SER A 641 19.32 -15.06 18.69
C SER A 641 18.85 -16.50 18.89
N LEU A 642 17.53 -16.75 18.92
CA LEU A 642 16.97 -18.06 19.27
C LEU A 642 17.25 -19.08 18.16
N THR A 643 18.06 -20.09 18.46
CA THR A 643 18.38 -21.20 17.53
C THR A 643 17.48 -22.41 17.72
N ALA A 644 17.02 -22.67 18.95
CA ALA A 644 16.17 -23.81 19.27
C ALA A 644 15.13 -23.50 20.37
N LEU A 645 13.93 -24.06 20.20
CA LEU A 645 12.85 -24.12 21.20
C LEU A 645 12.44 -25.58 21.42
N THR A 646 12.33 -26.02 22.68
CA THR A 646 11.86 -27.37 23.03
C THR A 646 10.83 -27.34 24.15
N LEU A 647 9.65 -27.92 23.88
CA LEU A 647 8.51 -28.04 24.80
C LEU A 647 8.14 -29.53 24.92
N PRO A 648 8.84 -30.32 25.77
CA PRO A 648 8.81 -31.77 25.68
C PRO A 648 7.47 -32.41 26.05
N SER A 649 6.70 -31.79 26.94
CA SER A 649 5.51 -32.41 27.56
C SER A 649 4.17 -31.96 27.01
N ILE A 650 4.15 -30.94 26.14
CA ILE A 650 2.90 -30.45 25.53
C ILE A 650 2.34 -31.51 24.56
N GLU A 651 1.09 -31.90 24.77
CA GLU A 651 0.32 -32.80 23.91
C GLU A 651 -0.79 -32.06 23.14
N ASN A 652 -1.38 -31.00 23.70
CA ASN A 652 -2.48 -30.26 23.10
C ASN A 652 -2.26 -28.73 23.15
N VAL A 653 -2.55 -28.04 22.05
CA VAL A 653 -2.54 -26.57 21.98
C VAL A 653 -3.95 -26.02 21.70
N SER A 654 -4.30 -24.90 22.34
CA SER A 654 -5.60 -24.23 22.28
C SER A 654 -6.82 -25.16 22.53
N PRO A 655 -6.84 -25.99 23.59
CA PRO A 655 -7.97 -26.91 23.86
C PRO A 655 -9.31 -26.20 24.11
N LEU A 656 -9.26 -24.95 24.58
CA LEU A 656 -10.43 -24.08 24.80
C LEU A 656 -10.88 -23.35 23.52
N GLY A 657 -9.97 -23.19 22.55
CA GLY A 657 -10.23 -22.60 21.23
C GLY A 657 -9.80 -21.13 21.07
N ASN A 658 -9.56 -20.74 19.81
CA ASN A 658 -9.20 -19.39 19.32
C ASN A 658 -7.79 -18.87 19.63
N ASP A 659 -6.99 -19.54 20.45
CA ASP A 659 -5.58 -19.18 20.67
C ASP A 659 -4.66 -19.75 19.59
N ASN A 660 -3.49 -19.15 19.44
CA ASN A 660 -2.64 -19.28 18.26
C ASN A 660 -1.28 -19.94 18.56
N ILE A 661 -0.71 -20.56 17.53
CA ILE A 661 0.72 -20.87 17.47
C ILE A 661 1.36 -19.82 16.55
N SER A 662 2.01 -18.82 17.13
CA SER A 662 2.68 -17.73 16.40
C SER A 662 4.18 -17.81 16.65
N ILE A 663 4.95 -18.03 15.59
CA ILE A 663 6.42 -18.18 15.62
C ILE A 663 7.00 -17.25 14.54
N THR A 664 7.08 -15.96 14.87
CA THR A 664 7.37 -14.90 13.89
C THR A 664 8.67 -14.18 14.18
N GLY A 665 9.45 -13.83 13.16
CA GLY A 665 10.63 -12.98 13.33
C GLY A 665 11.78 -13.62 14.12
N ASN A 666 11.99 -14.94 14.02
CA ASN A 666 13.09 -15.65 14.68
C ASN A 666 14.10 -16.16 13.61
N PRO A 667 14.88 -15.27 12.98
CA PRO A 667 15.66 -15.58 11.78
C PRO A 667 16.84 -16.54 11.98
N LEU A 668 17.11 -16.98 13.22
CA LEU A 668 18.12 -18.01 13.52
C LEU A 668 17.50 -19.34 14.00
N LEU A 669 16.16 -19.42 14.13
CA LEU A 669 15.46 -20.59 14.66
C LEU A 669 15.49 -21.73 13.65
N LYS A 670 16.28 -22.77 13.95
CA LYS A 670 16.44 -23.98 13.12
C LYS A 670 15.68 -25.18 13.68
N THR A 671 15.40 -25.18 14.98
CA THR A 671 14.75 -26.31 15.66
C THR A 671 13.57 -25.84 16.50
N LEU A 672 12.37 -26.18 16.04
CA LEU A 672 11.18 -26.27 16.88
C LEU A 672 10.97 -27.73 17.24
N SER A 673 10.78 -28.04 18.52
CA SER A 673 10.52 -29.41 18.99
C SER A 673 9.40 -29.45 20.04
N ILE A 674 8.26 -30.01 19.66
CA ILE A 674 7.16 -30.36 20.56
C ILE A 674 6.86 -31.86 20.36
N PRO A 675 7.72 -32.76 20.86
CA PRO A 675 7.78 -34.17 20.41
C PRO A 675 6.51 -34.98 20.72
N ASN A 676 5.75 -34.57 21.74
CA ASN A 676 4.53 -35.24 22.17
C ASN A 676 3.24 -34.59 21.63
N LEU A 677 3.32 -33.61 20.72
CA LEU A 677 2.15 -32.90 20.19
C LEU A 677 1.19 -33.86 19.44
N ARG A 678 -0.06 -33.95 19.91
CA ARG A 678 -1.16 -34.79 19.39
C ARG A 678 -2.33 -33.97 18.84
N SER A 679 -2.60 -32.80 19.41
CA SER A 679 -3.76 -31.98 19.03
C SER A 679 -3.42 -30.51 18.85
N VAL A 680 -3.89 -29.96 17.72
CA VAL A 680 -4.00 -28.52 17.43
C VAL A 680 -5.48 -28.14 17.14
N ASN A 681 -6.41 -29.00 17.56
CA ASN A 681 -7.83 -28.81 17.27
C ASN A 681 -8.36 -27.53 17.95
N LYS A 682 -9.02 -26.67 17.17
CA LYS A 682 -9.48 -25.32 17.56
C LYS A 682 -8.38 -24.25 17.77
N CYS A 683 -7.12 -24.52 17.44
CA CYS A 683 -6.13 -23.42 17.29
C CYS A 683 -6.64 -22.41 16.27
N GLY A 684 -6.57 -21.10 16.57
CA GLY A 684 -7.06 -20.04 15.69
C GLY A 684 -6.31 -20.00 14.35
N ASN A 685 -4.98 -19.92 14.42
CA ASN A 685 -4.05 -20.23 13.33
C ASN A 685 -2.80 -21.01 13.78
N ILE A 686 -2.06 -21.46 12.77
CA ILE A 686 -0.62 -21.66 12.86
C ILE A 686 0.04 -20.60 11.97
N GLU A 687 0.89 -19.78 12.55
CA GLU A 687 1.67 -18.73 11.88
C GLU A 687 3.16 -18.95 12.15
N ILE A 688 3.93 -19.18 11.09
CA ILE A 688 5.39 -19.35 11.17
C ILE A 688 6.02 -18.43 10.13
N THR A 689 6.72 -17.39 10.59
CA THR A 689 7.30 -16.40 9.69
C THR A 689 8.73 -16.00 10.03
N ASN A 690 9.56 -15.76 9.02
CA ASN A 690 10.96 -15.35 9.18
C ASN A 690 11.75 -16.30 10.11
N THR A 691 11.84 -17.58 9.72
CA THR A 691 12.57 -18.64 10.43
C THR A 691 13.53 -19.42 9.52
N LEU A 692 14.44 -20.20 10.12
CA LEU A 692 15.30 -21.17 9.43
C LEU A 692 14.86 -22.63 9.69
N LEU A 693 13.57 -22.86 9.93
CA LEU A 693 13.02 -24.21 10.04
C LEU A 693 13.08 -24.92 8.68
N GLU A 694 13.76 -26.06 8.62
CA GLU A 694 13.88 -26.84 7.37
C GLU A 694 12.64 -27.67 7.04
N ASN A 695 11.82 -27.99 8.05
CA ASN A 695 10.59 -28.77 7.95
C ASN A 695 9.63 -28.47 9.12
N LEU A 696 8.38 -28.93 9.00
CA LEU A 696 7.34 -28.79 10.03
C LEU A 696 7.06 -30.09 10.82
N ASN A 697 8.07 -30.95 11.02
CA ASN A 697 7.87 -32.27 11.64
C ASN A 697 7.40 -32.24 13.10
N THR A 698 7.48 -31.08 13.79
CA THR A 698 6.82 -30.85 15.09
C THR A 698 5.33 -31.21 15.05
N PHE A 699 4.66 -31.06 13.91
CA PHE A 699 3.23 -31.36 13.76
C PHE A 699 2.94 -32.77 13.24
N ALA A 700 3.96 -33.61 12.97
CA ALA A 700 3.78 -34.89 12.26
C ALA A 700 2.84 -35.90 12.95
N ASN A 701 2.73 -35.82 14.28
CA ASN A 701 1.82 -36.61 15.11
C ASN A 701 0.58 -35.83 15.56
N ALA A 702 0.52 -34.52 15.25
CA ALA A 702 -0.57 -33.64 15.62
C ALA A 702 -1.78 -33.83 14.68
N SER A 703 -2.97 -33.55 15.17
CA SER A 703 -4.21 -33.62 14.41
C SER A 703 -5.19 -32.53 14.86
N GLY A 704 -6.21 -32.29 14.03
CA GLY A 704 -7.30 -31.35 14.37
C GLY A 704 -7.54 -30.31 13.31
N THR A 705 -8.59 -29.52 13.53
CA THR A 705 -9.04 -28.48 12.59
C THR A 705 -8.63 -27.11 13.09
N LEU A 706 -7.93 -26.34 12.24
CA LEU A 706 -7.61 -24.94 12.49
C LEU A 706 -8.85 -24.07 12.29
N GLY A 707 -8.96 -23.03 13.12
CA GLY A 707 -10.05 -22.06 13.13
C GLY A 707 -9.93 -20.99 12.04
N SER A 708 -10.63 -19.88 12.26
CA SER A 708 -10.94 -18.84 11.28
C SER A 708 -9.74 -18.11 10.64
N TRP A 709 -8.51 -18.35 11.10
CA TRP A 709 -7.30 -17.69 10.59
C TRP A 709 -6.35 -18.64 9.85
N GLY A 710 -6.56 -19.96 9.92
CA GLY A 710 -5.92 -20.95 9.05
C GLY A 710 -4.39 -21.12 9.22
N LEU A 711 -3.66 -21.19 8.11
CA LEU A 711 -2.21 -21.41 8.06
C LEU A 711 -1.49 -20.26 7.35
N THR A 712 -0.43 -19.74 7.98
CA THR A 712 0.45 -18.71 7.42
C THR A 712 1.92 -19.12 7.51
N LEU A 713 2.58 -19.25 6.35
CA LEU A 713 4.00 -19.54 6.19
C LEU A 713 4.63 -18.45 5.31
N VAL A 714 5.42 -17.53 5.89
CA VAL A 714 6.01 -16.37 5.15
C VAL A 714 7.50 -16.21 5.47
N ASP A 715 8.33 -15.81 4.52
CA ASP A 715 9.77 -15.54 4.74
C ASP A 715 10.51 -16.75 5.39
N ASN A 716 10.21 -18.00 5.00
CA ASN A 716 10.89 -19.21 5.52
C ASN A 716 11.87 -19.83 4.50
N PRO A 717 13.05 -19.22 4.23
CA PRO A 717 13.93 -19.61 3.12
C PRO A 717 14.64 -20.95 3.31
N ALA A 718 14.63 -21.51 4.53
CA ALA A 718 15.15 -22.85 4.79
C ALA A 718 14.13 -23.97 4.54
N LEU A 719 12.83 -23.65 4.49
CA LEU A 719 11.76 -24.64 4.51
C LEU A 719 11.72 -25.47 3.23
N THR A 720 11.88 -26.78 3.36
CA THR A 720 11.88 -27.75 2.26
C THR A 720 10.64 -28.66 2.25
N SER A 721 9.94 -28.80 3.40
CA SER A 721 8.78 -29.68 3.50
C SER A 721 7.74 -29.22 4.54
N VAL A 722 6.47 -29.30 4.15
CA VAL A 722 5.29 -29.11 5.01
C VAL A 722 4.60 -30.42 5.39
N SER A 723 5.23 -31.58 5.08
CA SER A 723 4.67 -32.93 5.26
C SER A 723 4.21 -33.27 6.68
N GLY A 724 4.77 -32.62 7.70
CA GLY A 724 4.31 -32.71 9.09
C GLY A 724 2.86 -32.27 9.30
N LEU A 725 2.30 -31.42 8.43
CA LEU A 725 0.92 -30.91 8.58
C LEU A 725 -0.18 -31.86 8.03
N LYS A 726 0.17 -33.04 7.50
CA LYS A 726 -0.76 -33.95 6.78
C LYS A 726 -2.09 -34.27 7.49
N ASN A 727 -2.09 -34.25 8.82
CA ASN A 727 -3.23 -34.57 9.69
C ASN A 727 -3.95 -33.33 10.25
N VAL A 728 -3.47 -32.13 9.93
CA VAL A 728 -4.02 -30.84 10.38
C VAL A 728 -4.90 -30.25 9.26
N VAL A 729 -6.19 -30.05 9.54
CA VAL A 729 -7.16 -29.56 8.56
C VAL A 729 -7.21 -28.03 8.58
N ILE A 730 -6.90 -27.41 7.45
CA ILE A 730 -6.80 -25.96 7.27
C ILE A 730 -8.09 -25.46 6.60
N THR A 731 -9.00 -24.83 7.34
CA THR A 731 -10.36 -24.50 6.85
C THR A 731 -10.56 -23.07 6.34
N ALA A 732 -9.76 -22.13 6.83
CA ALA A 732 -9.84 -20.71 6.50
C ALA A 732 -8.72 -20.30 5.53
N ARG A 733 -7.81 -19.41 5.91
CA ARG A 733 -6.71 -18.95 5.05
C ARG A 733 -5.66 -20.03 4.83
N LEU A 734 -5.09 -20.07 3.63
CA LEU A 734 -3.82 -20.74 3.35
C LEU A 734 -2.88 -19.76 2.67
N MET A 735 -1.83 -19.32 3.37
CA MET A 735 -0.81 -18.42 2.83
C MET A 735 0.57 -19.07 2.90
N ILE A 736 1.20 -19.25 1.73
CA ILE A 736 2.57 -19.76 1.58
C ILE A 736 3.32 -18.79 0.66
N ASP A 737 4.17 -17.96 1.27
CA ASP A 737 4.92 -16.89 0.60
C ASP A 737 6.42 -16.94 0.96
N GLN A 738 7.28 -16.67 -0.03
CA GLN A 738 8.75 -16.67 0.10
C GLN A 738 9.34 -17.93 0.77
N CYS A 739 8.66 -19.08 0.69
CA CYS A 739 9.20 -20.38 1.09
C CYS A 739 10.08 -20.93 -0.05
N ILE A 740 11.13 -20.20 -0.44
CA ILE A 740 11.84 -20.36 -1.73
C ILE A 740 12.40 -21.77 -2.00
N LYS A 741 12.66 -22.58 -0.97
CA LYS A 741 13.15 -23.97 -1.09
C LYS A 741 12.05 -25.04 -1.11
N LEU A 742 10.79 -24.67 -0.89
CA LEU A 742 9.67 -25.60 -0.86
C LEU A 742 9.30 -26.01 -2.30
N SER A 743 9.48 -27.29 -2.63
CA SER A 743 9.22 -27.79 -3.99
C SER A 743 7.85 -28.42 -4.20
N THR A 744 7.16 -28.79 -3.12
CA THR A 744 5.86 -29.45 -3.11
C THR A 744 5.01 -28.98 -1.92
N LEU A 745 3.68 -29.00 -2.06
CA LEU A 745 2.72 -28.79 -0.98
C LEU A 745 2.31 -30.10 -0.28
N ASP A 746 3.01 -31.22 -0.51
CA ASP A 746 2.76 -32.49 0.18
C ASP A 746 2.77 -32.32 1.71
N GLY A 747 1.60 -32.57 2.33
CA GLY A 747 1.33 -32.29 3.74
C GLY A 747 0.23 -31.26 3.96
N ILE A 748 -0.10 -30.42 2.99
CA ILE A 748 -1.25 -29.51 3.10
C ILE A 748 -2.56 -30.31 3.01
N ASN A 749 -3.40 -30.14 4.02
CA ASN A 749 -4.72 -30.78 4.06
C ASN A 749 -5.84 -29.73 4.23
N ILE A 750 -6.52 -29.45 3.13
CA ILE A 750 -7.65 -28.52 3.04
C ILE A 750 -8.97 -29.27 2.81
N PRO A 751 -10.12 -28.72 3.25
CA PRO A 751 -11.44 -29.15 2.77
C PRO A 751 -11.64 -28.75 1.30
N ALA A 752 -12.73 -29.22 0.69
CA ALA A 752 -13.09 -28.82 -0.68
C ALA A 752 -13.52 -27.34 -0.75
N ASP A 753 -14.28 -26.88 0.24
CA ASP A 753 -14.78 -25.52 0.33
C ASP A 753 -14.03 -24.77 1.45
N MET A 754 -13.27 -23.74 1.09
CA MET A 754 -12.55 -22.86 2.02
C MET A 754 -13.25 -21.49 2.05
N THR A 755 -13.30 -20.85 3.22
CA THR A 755 -14.03 -19.57 3.38
C THR A 755 -13.20 -18.33 3.09
N ASP A 756 -11.88 -18.43 3.13
CA ASP A 756 -10.93 -17.34 2.92
C ASP A 756 -9.93 -17.69 1.79
N TYR A 757 -8.96 -16.81 1.52
CA TYR A 757 -8.03 -16.91 0.39
C TYR A 757 -7.01 -18.07 0.47
N VAL A 758 -6.64 -18.56 -0.72
CA VAL A 758 -5.47 -19.43 -0.96
C VAL A 758 -4.40 -18.63 -1.72
N THR A 759 -3.24 -18.45 -1.11
CA THR A 759 -2.13 -17.62 -1.59
C THR A 759 -0.85 -18.43 -1.69
N LEU A 760 -0.31 -18.57 -2.91
CA LEU A 760 0.94 -19.26 -3.24
C LEU A 760 1.87 -18.28 -3.96
N HIS A 761 2.72 -17.57 -3.22
CA HIS A 761 3.52 -16.45 -3.73
C HIS A 761 5.03 -16.71 -3.58
N ARG A 762 5.84 -16.26 -4.56
CA ARG A 762 7.32 -16.18 -4.45
C ARG A 762 8.01 -17.48 -3.99
N ASN A 763 7.45 -18.66 -4.31
CA ASN A 763 8.00 -19.96 -3.95
C ASN A 763 8.86 -20.50 -5.11
N ASP A 764 10.11 -20.05 -5.21
CA ASP A 764 10.98 -20.25 -6.38
C ASP A 764 11.10 -21.69 -6.89
N LEU A 765 11.16 -22.68 -5.99
CA LEU A 765 11.30 -24.10 -6.35
C LEU A 765 9.97 -24.88 -6.43
N LEU A 766 8.82 -24.24 -6.17
CA LEU A 766 7.52 -24.90 -6.10
C LEU A 766 7.09 -25.42 -7.49
N LYS A 767 6.87 -26.73 -7.57
CA LYS A 767 6.47 -27.44 -8.79
C LYS A 767 5.17 -28.22 -8.62
N ASP A 768 4.95 -28.78 -7.42
CA ASP A 768 3.77 -29.59 -7.12
C ASP A 768 2.84 -28.85 -6.14
N ILE A 769 1.62 -28.58 -6.60
CA ILE A 769 0.54 -27.96 -5.84
C ILE A 769 -0.67 -28.89 -5.67
N THR A 770 -0.56 -30.17 -6.05
CA THR A 770 -1.68 -31.12 -6.15
C THR A 770 -2.41 -31.36 -4.83
N ALA A 771 -1.70 -31.30 -3.70
CA ALA A 771 -2.27 -31.38 -2.36
C ALA A 771 -3.36 -30.32 -2.08
N VAL A 772 -3.28 -29.17 -2.77
CA VAL A 772 -4.29 -28.11 -2.80
C VAL A 772 -5.19 -28.26 -4.03
N SER A 773 -4.60 -28.32 -5.22
CA SER A 773 -5.34 -28.08 -6.47
C SER A 773 -6.32 -29.19 -6.85
N ASN A 774 -6.08 -30.43 -6.41
CA ASN A 774 -7.00 -31.55 -6.63
C ASN A 774 -8.17 -31.61 -5.63
N LYS A 775 -8.15 -30.78 -4.57
CA LYS A 775 -9.21 -30.72 -3.55
C LYS A 775 -10.07 -29.47 -3.67
N LEU A 776 -9.46 -28.33 -3.96
CA LEU A 776 -10.10 -27.01 -3.89
C LEU A 776 -11.25 -26.87 -4.89
N LYS A 777 -12.45 -26.66 -4.36
CA LYS A 777 -13.71 -26.46 -5.09
C LYS A 777 -14.16 -25.00 -5.01
N THR A 778 -14.12 -24.38 -3.83
CA THR A 778 -14.45 -22.96 -3.65
C THR A 778 -13.51 -22.27 -2.66
N THR A 779 -13.25 -20.98 -2.88
CA THR A 779 -12.54 -20.07 -1.95
C THR A 779 -13.00 -18.62 -2.18
N GLY A 780 -12.78 -17.72 -1.21
CA GLY A 780 -12.88 -16.27 -1.43
C GLY A 780 -11.96 -15.78 -2.57
N GLY A 781 -10.81 -16.43 -2.76
CA GLY A 781 -9.98 -16.24 -3.94
C GLY A 781 -8.69 -17.06 -3.96
N LEU A 782 -8.23 -17.37 -5.16
CA LEU A 782 -7.03 -18.14 -5.47
C LEU A 782 -5.98 -17.22 -6.09
N SER A 783 -4.82 -17.11 -5.44
CA SER A 783 -3.73 -16.20 -5.83
C SER A 783 -2.41 -16.96 -6.01
N ILE A 784 -1.93 -17.04 -7.24
CA ILE A 784 -0.73 -17.81 -7.65
C ILE A 784 0.22 -16.85 -8.35
N GLN A 785 1.29 -16.41 -7.66
CA GLN A 785 2.15 -15.35 -8.17
C GLN A 785 3.64 -15.63 -7.97
N LEU A 786 4.48 -15.26 -8.93
CA LEU A 786 5.95 -15.32 -8.82
C LEU A 786 6.53 -16.71 -8.48
N ASN A 787 5.85 -17.81 -8.81
CA ASN A 787 6.36 -19.16 -8.58
C ASN A 787 7.26 -19.60 -9.75
N LYS A 788 8.56 -19.28 -9.66
CA LYS A 788 9.53 -19.39 -10.76
C LYS A 788 9.64 -20.77 -11.40
N ALA A 789 9.44 -21.86 -10.63
CA ALA A 789 9.50 -23.24 -11.12
C ALA A 789 8.14 -23.87 -11.48
N LEU A 790 7.01 -23.20 -11.24
CA LEU A 790 5.69 -23.76 -11.50
C LEU A 790 5.43 -23.80 -13.01
N VAL A 791 5.25 -25.00 -13.58
CA VAL A 791 5.03 -25.20 -15.02
C VAL A 791 3.56 -25.35 -15.37
N THR A 792 2.74 -25.91 -14.47
CA THR A 792 1.31 -26.12 -14.69
C THR A 792 0.51 -25.74 -13.44
N ALA A 793 -0.68 -25.16 -13.64
CA ALA A 793 -1.62 -24.85 -12.58
C ALA A 793 -2.99 -25.43 -12.97
N SER A 794 -3.37 -26.56 -12.34
CA SER A 794 -4.57 -27.32 -12.71
C SER A 794 -5.46 -27.56 -11.50
N PHE A 795 -6.67 -26.99 -11.55
CA PHE A 795 -7.69 -27.02 -10.49
C PHE A 795 -8.99 -27.66 -11.03
N PRO A 796 -9.02 -29.00 -11.21
CA PRO A 796 -10.11 -29.70 -11.90
C PRO A 796 -11.47 -29.66 -11.17
N LEU A 797 -11.49 -29.27 -9.89
CA LEU A 797 -12.71 -29.16 -9.08
C LEU A 797 -13.17 -27.72 -8.84
N TYR A 798 -12.38 -26.71 -9.20
CA TYR A 798 -12.67 -25.34 -8.82
C TYR A 798 -13.88 -24.79 -9.58
N GLU A 799 -14.90 -24.36 -8.84
CA GLU A 799 -16.19 -23.92 -9.35
C GLU A 799 -16.44 -22.41 -9.14
N LYS A 800 -15.98 -21.83 -8.03
CA LYS A 800 -16.26 -20.43 -7.67
C LYS A 800 -15.16 -19.77 -6.83
N GLY A 801 -14.89 -18.50 -7.14
CA GLY A 801 -14.03 -17.60 -6.36
C GLY A 801 -13.11 -16.76 -7.24
N ASN A 802 -12.56 -15.65 -6.71
CA ASN A 802 -11.67 -14.78 -7.50
C ASN A 802 -10.38 -15.51 -7.92
N LEU A 803 -9.80 -15.13 -9.06
CA LEU A 803 -8.56 -15.72 -9.57
C LEU A 803 -7.52 -14.63 -9.86
N SER A 804 -6.33 -14.78 -9.30
CA SER A 804 -5.16 -13.99 -9.63
C SER A 804 -4.00 -14.91 -9.97
N CYS A 805 -3.52 -14.86 -11.21
CA CYS A 805 -2.40 -15.67 -11.69
C CYS A 805 -1.38 -14.77 -12.37
N LYS A 806 -0.27 -14.45 -11.70
CA LYS A 806 0.65 -13.37 -12.13
C LYS A 806 2.12 -13.77 -12.15
N GLU A 807 2.86 -13.33 -13.16
CA GLU A 807 4.33 -13.34 -13.18
C GLU A 807 4.98 -14.72 -12.92
N ASN A 808 4.27 -15.82 -13.21
CA ASN A 808 4.80 -17.16 -13.06
C ASN A 808 5.65 -17.49 -14.30
N ALA A 809 6.93 -17.12 -14.28
CA ALA A 809 7.84 -17.13 -15.43
C ALA A 809 8.06 -18.49 -16.14
N SER A 810 7.64 -19.60 -15.54
CA SER A 810 7.68 -20.94 -16.14
C SER A 810 6.31 -21.54 -16.46
N LEU A 811 5.22 -20.87 -16.10
CA LEU A 811 3.86 -21.40 -16.24
C LEU A 811 3.49 -21.51 -17.72
N ALA A 812 3.25 -22.74 -18.17
CA ALA A 812 2.91 -23.08 -19.54
C ALA A 812 1.41 -23.36 -19.72
N SER A 813 0.71 -23.81 -18.67
CA SER A 813 -0.75 -24.04 -18.73
C SER A 813 -1.48 -23.71 -17.43
N LEU A 814 -2.69 -23.17 -17.59
CA LEU A 814 -3.65 -22.86 -16.53
C LEU A 814 -4.99 -23.54 -16.86
N SER A 815 -5.52 -24.37 -15.97
CA SER A 815 -6.72 -25.18 -16.24
C SER A 815 -7.68 -25.22 -15.06
N LEU A 816 -8.88 -24.67 -15.23
CA LEU A 816 -9.98 -24.68 -14.25
C LEU A 816 -11.30 -25.04 -14.97
N PRO A 817 -11.45 -26.29 -15.47
CA PRO A 817 -12.53 -26.67 -16.40
C PRO A 817 -13.95 -26.65 -15.79
N LYS A 818 -14.08 -26.49 -14.47
CA LYS A 818 -15.37 -26.36 -13.77
C LYS A 818 -15.66 -24.94 -13.28
N PHE A 819 -14.77 -23.99 -13.52
CA PHE A 819 -14.86 -22.64 -12.97
C PHE A 819 -16.04 -21.89 -13.62
N ARG A 820 -17.05 -21.50 -12.85
CA ARG A 820 -18.33 -20.95 -13.35
C ARG A 820 -18.54 -19.49 -13.03
N GLU A 821 -18.09 -19.04 -11.86
CA GLU A 821 -18.42 -17.73 -11.30
C GLU A 821 -17.24 -17.13 -10.53
N ALA A 822 -16.95 -15.86 -10.77
CA ALA A 822 -16.08 -15.04 -9.92
C ALA A 822 -16.54 -13.59 -9.95
N ALA A 823 -16.02 -12.76 -9.04
CA ALA A 823 -16.12 -11.32 -9.21
C ALA A 823 -15.03 -10.81 -10.15
N SER A 824 -13.78 -11.25 -9.95
CA SER A 824 -12.62 -10.86 -10.77
C SER A 824 -11.72 -12.03 -11.16
N VAL A 825 -11.21 -11.97 -12.39
CA VAL A 825 -10.16 -12.84 -12.93
C VAL A 825 -9.04 -11.97 -13.51
N ASP A 826 -7.82 -12.15 -13.03
CA ASP A 826 -6.63 -11.44 -13.50
C ASP A 826 -5.50 -12.41 -13.82
N ILE A 827 -5.13 -12.48 -15.10
CA ILE A 827 -4.05 -13.32 -15.63
C ILE A 827 -3.05 -12.39 -16.31
N SER A 828 -1.96 -12.05 -15.63
CA SER A 828 -1.02 -11.01 -16.07
C SER A 828 0.45 -11.48 -16.08
N ASN A 829 1.21 -11.08 -17.09
CA ASN A 829 2.67 -11.28 -17.19
C ASN A 829 3.18 -12.75 -17.14
N ASN A 830 2.34 -13.73 -17.46
CA ASN A 830 2.73 -15.15 -17.53
C ASN A 830 3.30 -15.48 -18.93
N VAL A 831 4.51 -15.02 -19.23
CA VAL A 831 5.05 -14.97 -20.60
C VAL A 831 5.14 -16.32 -21.35
N LYS A 832 5.25 -17.45 -20.63
CA LYS A 832 5.28 -18.79 -21.23
C LYS A 832 3.92 -19.47 -21.33
N LEU A 833 2.84 -18.83 -20.86
CA LEU A 833 1.50 -19.40 -20.83
C LEU A 833 1.05 -19.66 -22.27
N ALA A 834 0.85 -20.94 -22.60
CA ALA A 834 0.51 -21.41 -23.94
C ALA A 834 -0.95 -21.86 -24.04
N SER A 835 -1.57 -22.25 -22.91
CA SER A 835 -2.98 -22.61 -22.84
C SER A 835 -3.65 -22.15 -21.55
N ILE A 836 -4.90 -21.74 -21.69
CA ILE A 836 -5.82 -21.42 -20.60
C ILE A 836 -7.11 -22.17 -20.88
N ASN A 837 -7.60 -22.95 -19.91
CA ASN A 837 -8.92 -23.60 -19.95
C ASN A 837 -9.76 -23.07 -18.80
N MET A 838 -10.83 -22.33 -19.13
CA MET A 838 -11.85 -21.85 -18.21
C MET A 838 -13.23 -21.90 -18.89
N ASP A 839 -13.48 -22.94 -19.69
CA ASP A 839 -14.60 -22.97 -20.66
C ASP A 839 -15.98 -22.87 -20.02
N ALA A 840 -16.10 -23.24 -18.73
CA ALA A 840 -17.33 -23.18 -17.95
C ALA A 840 -17.66 -21.79 -17.37
N LEU A 841 -16.76 -20.80 -17.50
CA LEU A 841 -16.86 -19.50 -16.83
C LEU A 841 -17.98 -18.68 -17.45
N ALA A 842 -19.07 -18.52 -16.70
CA ALA A 842 -20.33 -18.00 -17.23
C ALA A 842 -20.59 -16.54 -16.85
N THR A 843 -20.14 -16.10 -15.66
CA THR A 843 -20.44 -14.76 -15.12
C THR A 843 -19.25 -14.18 -14.35
N LEU A 844 -18.94 -12.91 -14.64
CA LEU A 844 -17.94 -12.11 -13.93
C LEU A 844 -18.54 -10.76 -13.53
N SER A 845 -18.74 -10.50 -12.23
CA SER A 845 -19.43 -9.27 -11.81
C SER A 845 -18.58 -8.00 -11.95
N ASN A 846 -17.25 -8.09 -11.75
CA ASN A 846 -16.38 -6.92 -11.68
C ASN A 846 -15.40 -6.84 -12.85
N SER A 847 -14.58 -7.89 -13.09
CA SER A 847 -13.56 -7.80 -14.15
C SER A 847 -13.06 -9.13 -14.73
N PHE A 848 -12.68 -9.08 -16.00
CA PHE A 848 -11.77 -9.99 -16.66
C PHE A 848 -10.55 -9.20 -17.16
N ASN A 849 -9.35 -9.57 -16.72
CA ASN A 849 -8.09 -9.03 -17.20
C ASN A 849 -7.16 -10.14 -17.69
N LEU A 850 -6.74 -10.04 -18.94
CA LEU A 850 -5.66 -10.83 -19.53
C LEU A 850 -4.60 -9.87 -20.06
N ASP A 851 -3.43 -9.83 -19.41
CA ASP A 851 -2.28 -9.02 -19.83
C ASP A 851 -1.09 -9.92 -20.18
N GLY A 852 -0.70 -9.96 -21.46
CA GLY A 852 0.45 -10.72 -21.92
C GLY A 852 1.81 -10.18 -21.42
N GLY A 853 1.84 -8.93 -20.93
CA GLY A 853 3.05 -8.20 -20.56
C GLY A 853 3.83 -7.68 -21.77
N TYR A 854 4.87 -6.89 -21.51
CA TYR A 854 5.65 -6.19 -22.55
C TYR A 854 6.73 -7.07 -23.23
N GLU A 855 6.81 -8.35 -22.89
CA GLU A 855 7.83 -9.27 -23.40
C GLU A 855 7.57 -9.72 -24.84
N LYS A 856 8.65 -9.82 -25.64
CA LYS A 856 8.55 -10.09 -27.08
C LYS A 856 8.21 -11.53 -27.45
N VAL A 857 8.27 -12.45 -26.48
CA VAL A 857 8.02 -13.88 -26.68
C VAL A 857 6.90 -14.30 -25.76
N GLN A 858 5.74 -14.55 -26.36
CA GLN A 858 4.54 -15.06 -25.69
C GLN A 858 4.08 -16.33 -26.40
N ALA A 859 3.57 -17.29 -25.63
CA ALA A 859 3.15 -18.59 -26.16
C ALA A 859 1.64 -18.70 -26.45
N LEU A 860 0.80 -17.82 -25.88
CA LEU A 860 -0.66 -17.86 -26.02
C LEU A 860 -1.09 -17.37 -27.41
N THR A 861 -1.47 -18.29 -28.30
CA THR A 861 -1.87 -17.98 -29.69
C THR A 861 -3.37 -17.81 -29.91
N THR A 862 -4.19 -18.31 -28.97
CA THR A 862 -5.65 -18.28 -28.96
C THR A 862 -6.13 -18.20 -27.51
N PHE A 863 -7.31 -17.62 -27.29
CA PHE A 863 -7.95 -17.58 -25.98
C PHE A 863 -9.46 -17.40 -26.11
N ASP A 864 -10.22 -18.26 -25.45
CA ASP A 864 -11.67 -18.40 -25.59
C ASP A 864 -12.35 -18.48 -24.21
N LEU A 865 -13.57 -17.96 -24.10
CA LEU A 865 -14.45 -18.10 -22.92
C LEU A 865 -15.89 -18.41 -23.39
N PRO A 866 -16.14 -19.63 -23.92
CA PRO A 866 -17.36 -19.93 -24.67
C PRO A 866 -18.65 -19.89 -23.86
N ALA A 867 -18.60 -20.03 -22.53
CA ALA A 867 -19.77 -19.93 -21.66
C ALA A 867 -20.06 -18.52 -21.12
N LEU A 868 -19.13 -17.56 -21.27
CA LEU A 868 -19.23 -16.25 -20.62
C LEU A 868 -20.40 -15.46 -21.20
N LYS A 869 -21.36 -15.08 -20.36
CA LYS A 869 -22.57 -14.32 -20.72
C LYS A 869 -22.49 -12.86 -20.34
N THR A 870 -21.98 -12.59 -19.14
CA THR A 870 -21.86 -11.24 -18.59
C THR A 870 -20.48 -11.04 -17.98
N CYS A 871 -19.93 -9.84 -18.18
CA CYS A 871 -18.71 -9.38 -17.56
C CYS A 871 -18.91 -7.95 -17.05
N GLY A 872 -18.22 -7.57 -15.98
CA GLY A 872 -17.99 -6.17 -15.60
C GLY A 872 -17.10 -5.49 -16.64
N ARG A 873 -15.87 -5.14 -16.28
CA ARG A 873 -14.85 -4.70 -17.25
C ARG A 873 -14.19 -5.90 -17.95
N PHE A 874 -14.11 -5.89 -19.27
CA PHE A 874 -13.44 -6.92 -20.06
C PHE A 874 -12.17 -6.36 -20.72
N THR A 875 -11.00 -6.91 -20.42
CA THR A 875 -9.70 -6.41 -20.90
C THR A 875 -8.81 -7.55 -21.39
N ILE A 876 -8.36 -7.46 -22.65
CA ILE A 876 -7.28 -8.28 -23.22
C ILE A 876 -6.23 -7.31 -23.77
N VAL A 877 -5.07 -7.25 -23.13
CA VAL A 877 -4.00 -6.31 -23.50
C VAL A 877 -2.65 -6.98 -23.63
N ASN A 878 -1.80 -6.41 -24.48
CA ASN A 878 -0.43 -6.83 -24.70
C ASN A 878 -0.26 -8.33 -25.06
N CYS A 879 -1.26 -8.99 -25.63
CA CYS A 879 -1.23 -10.39 -26.06
C CYS A 879 -0.71 -10.53 -27.50
N ALA A 880 0.54 -10.17 -27.75
CA ALA A 880 1.17 -10.09 -29.08
C ALA A 880 1.05 -11.36 -29.92
N ALA A 881 1.02 -12.53 -29.29
CA ALA A 881 0.99 -13.83 -29.96
C ALA A 881 -0.41 -14.30 -30.40
N ILE A 882 -1.49 -13.70 -29.87
CA ILE A 882 -2.86 -14.07 -30.23
C ILE A 882 -3.13 -13.72 -31.70
N THR A 883 -3.67 -14.68 -32.45
CA THR A 883 -3.93 -14.52 -33.90
C THR A 883 -5.37 -14.11 -34.22
N HIS A 884 -6.33 -14.53 -33.41
CA HIS A 884 -7.76 -14.28 -33.57
C HIS A 884 -8.47 -14.32 -32.21
N LEU A 885 -9.64 -13.68 -32.10
CA LEU A 885 -10.49 -13.67 -30.91
C LEU A 885 -11.92 -14.07 -31.29
N ASP A 886 -12.21 -15.38 -31.18
CA ASP A 886 -13.43 -15.99 -31.75
C ASP A 886 -14.31 -16.71 -30.70
N GLY A 887 -13.78 -17.17 -29.56
CA GLY A 887 -14.54 -17.91 -28.54
C GLY A 887 -15.31 -17.10 -27.50
N PHE A 888 -15.89 -15.95 -27.87
CA PHE A 888 -16.74 -15.12 -26.97
C PHE A 888 -18.22 -15.10 -27.36
N ALA A 889 -18.67 -16.14 -28.07
CA ALA A 889 -19.99 -16.19 -28.74
C ALA A 889 -21.20 -16.19 -27.80
N SER A 890 -21.00 -16.41 -26.49
CA SER A 890 -22.06 -16.33 -25.49
C SER A 890 -22.18 -14.96 -24.81
N LEU A 891 -21.21 -14.05 -24.99
CA LEU A 891 -21.17 -12.78 -24.27
C LEU A 891 -22.29 -11.87 -24.78
N GLU A 892 -23.26 -11.55 -23.92
CA GLU A 892 -24.48 -10.81 -24.24
C GLU A 892 -24.38 -9.34 -23.81
N PHE A 893 -23.63 -9.06 -22.73
CA PHE A 893 -23.51 -7.73 -22.12
C PHE A 893 -22.17 -7.53 -21.39
N VAL A 894 -21.62 -6.31 -21.46
CA VAL A 894 -20.43 -5.86 -20.70
C VAL A 894 -20.82 -4.62 -19.90
N ASP A 895 -20.74 -4.72 -18.57
CA ASP A 895 -21.16 -3.68 -17.62
C ASP A 895 -20.12 -2.56 -17.44
N GLY A 896 -18.87 -2.83 -17.81
CA GLY A 896 -17.72 -1.92 -17.78
C GLY A 896 -17.26 -1.49 -19.19
N ASP A 897 -15.96 -1.24 -19.32
CA ASP A 897 -15.30 -1.10 -20.62
C ASP A 897 -15.00 -2.47 -21.25
N LEU A 898 -14.98 -2.53 -22.58
CA LEU A 898 -14.40 -3.62 -23.38
C LEU A 898 -13.15 -3.08 -24.10
N VAL A 899 -11.97 -3.55 -23.67
CA VAL A 899 -10.68 -3.13 -24.21
C VAL A 899 -9.92 -4.32 -24.78
N ILE A 900 -9.55 -4.24 -26.07
CA ILE A 900 -8.62 -5.16 -26.73
C ILE A 900 -7.51 -4.32 -27.34
N SER A 901 -6.29 -4.34 -26.79
CA SER A 901 -5.19 -3.50 -27.31
C SER A 901 -3.80 -4.05 -27.04
N ASN A 902 -2.99 -4.15 -28.10
CA ASN A 902 -1.56 -4.45 -28.05
C ASN A 902 -0.72 -3.20 -28.33
N ALA A 903 -1.33 -2.01 -28.33
CA ALA A 903 -0.68 -0.76 -28.72
C ALA A 903 0.51 -0.35 -27.83
N ASN A 904 0.64 -0.93 -26.64
CA ASN A 904 1.72 -0.62 -25.69
C ASN A 904 3.00 -1.45 -25.88
N ILE A 905 3.10 -2.30 -26.92
CA ILE A 905 4.30 -3.13 -27.18
C ILE A 905 5.15 -2.55 -28.33
N PRO A 906 6.31 -1.92 -28.06
CA PRO A 906 7.15 -1.33 -29.10
C PRO A 906 7.92 -2.39 -29.91
N GLY A 907 7.64 -2.50 -31.20
CA GLY A 907 8.41 -3.32 -32.14
C GLY A 907 8.32 -4.83 -31.87
N ALA A 908 7.09 -5.32 -31.69
CA ALA A 908 6.77 -6.76 -31.62
C ALA A 908 6.18 -7.28 -32.93
N ASN A 909 6.36 -8.58 -33.18
CA ASN A 909 5.66 -9.33 -34.23
C ASN A 909 4.22 -9.63 -33.79
N LEU A 910 3.40 -8.59 -33.72
CA LEU A 910 1.98 -8.62 -33.39
C LEU A 910 1.24 -9.54 -34.37
N LYS A 911 0.29 -10.35 -33.88
CA LYS A 911 -0.36 -11.39 -34.70
C LYS A 911 -1.88 -11.28 -34.85
N LEU A 912 -2.56 -10.42 -34.08
CA LEU A 912 -4.02 -10.35 -34.06
C LEU A 912 -4.56 -9.85 -35.41
N GLN A 913 -5.16 -10.75 -36.20
CA GLN A 913 -5.67 -10.48 -37.54
C GLN A 913 -7.18 -10.20 -37.55
N THR A 914 -7.96 -10.91 -36.71
CA THR A 914 -9.42 -10.84 -36.74
C THR A 914 -10.07 -10.88 -35.36
N ILE A 915 -11.18 -10.16 -35.21
CA ILE A 915 -12.05 -10.21 -34.03
C ILE A 915 -13.46 -10.64 -34.49
N ASN A 916 -13.81 -11.91 -34.30
CA ASN A 916 -15.09 -12.46 -34.75
C ASN A 916 -15.97 -13.03 -33.62
N GLY A 917 -15.50 -13.05 -32.37
CA GLY A 917 -16.17 -13.83 -31.31
C GLY A 917 -17.42 -13.24 -30.69
N PHE A 918 -17.56 -11.91 -30.62
CA PHE A 918 -18.56 -11.22 -29.79
C PHE A 918 -20.01 -11.23 -30.34
N ASN A 919 -20.42 -12.28 -31.04
CA ASN A 919 -21.62 -12.31 -31.90
C ASN A 919 -22.95 -12.07 -31.18
N LYS A 920 -23.02 -12.30 -29.87
CA LYS A 920 -24.22 -12.03 -29.06
C LYS A 920 -24.18 -10.68 -28.33
N LEU A 921 -23.05 -9.98 -28.31
CA LEU A 921 -22.88 -8.80 -27.49
C LEU A 921 -23.83 -7.70 -28.00
N THR A 922 -24.76 -7.27 -27.16
CA THR A 922 -25.78 -6.27 -27.54
C THR A 922 -25.44 -4.87 -27.06
N GLU A 923 -24.78 -4.76 -25.89
CA GLU A 923 -24.40 -3.48 -25.29
C GLU A 923 -23.08 -3.59 -24.50
N VAL A 924 -22.26 -2.54 -24.61
CA VAL A 924 -21.15 -2.23 -23.69
C VAL A 924 -21.55 -0.97 -22.93
N ARG A 925 -21.72 -1.03 -21.60
CA ARG A 925 -22.24 0.10 -20.82
C ARG A 925 -21.29 1.31 -20.83
N PHE A 926 -19.98 1.10 -20.81
CA PHE A 926 -19.00 2.17 -20.95
C PHE A 926 -18.31 2.13 -22.31
N SER A 927 -16.99 2.03 -22.37
CA SER A 927 -16.22 2.28 -23.60
C SER A 927 -15.89 1.00 -24.36
N LEU A 928 -15.84 1.08 -25.68
CA LEU A 928 -15.31 0.03 -26.57
C LEU A 928 -14.02 0.54 -27.22
N GLY A 929 -12.89 -0.05 -26.85
CA GLY A 929 -11.56 0.32 -27.37
C GLY A 929 -10.85 -0.86 -28.04
N LEU A 930 -10.61 -0.78 -29.35
CA LEU A 930 -9.98 -1.83 -30.15
C LEU A 930 -8.72 -1.33 -30.86
N GLU A 931 -7.56 -1.89 -30.51
CA GLU A 931 -6.23 -1.62 -31.09
C GLU A 931 -5.90 -0.13 -31.25
N THR A 932 -6.11 0.62 -30.17
CA THR A 932 -5.89 2.07 -30.09
C THR A 932 -4.81 2.42 -29.06
N ALA A 933 -3.99 3.42 -29.38
CA ALA A 933 -2.96 3.94 -28.49
C ALA A 933 -3.58 4.87 -27.43
N ALA A 934 -3.22 4.64 -26.16
CA ALA A 934 -3.73 5.42 -25.04
C ALA A 934 -2.92 6.72 -24.84
N SER A 935 -3.19 7.76 -25.64
CA SER A 935 -2.95 9.16 -25.23
C SER A 935 -3.59 10.19 -26.17
N SER A 936 -4.16 11.23 -25.56
CA SER A 936 -4.53 12.48 -26.19
C SER A 936 -3.29 13.36 -26.44
N GLY A 937 -3.04 13.74 -27.69
CA GLY A 937 -1.98 14.66 -28.09
C GLY A 937 -1.59 14.46 -29.55
N ASP A 938 -1.21 15.53 -30.25
CA ASP A 938 -1.14 15.57 -31.73
C ASP A 938 -0.03 14.72 -32.39
N GLY A 939 0.64 13.87 -31.61
CA GLY A 939 1.63 12.89 -32.03
C GLY A 939 1.03 11.49 -32.22
N LEU A 940 -0.13 11.38 -32.88
CA LEU A 940 -0.83 10.12 -33.16
C LEU A 940 -0.02 9.20 -34.10
N VAL A 941 1.00 8.54 -33.57
CA VAL A 941 1.66 7.40 -34.22
C VAL A 941 0.70 6.22 -34.17
N GLY A 942 0.12 5.91 -35.33
CA GLY A 942 -0.81 4.83 -35.48
C GLY A 942 -0.23 3.45 -35.15
N TYR A 943 -1.10 2.55 -34.69
CA TYR A 943 -0.75 1.17 -34.42
C TYR A 943 -0.58 0.37 -35.72
N ASP A 944 0.62 -0.20 -35.90
CA ASP A 944 1.07 -0.90 -37.12
C ASP A 944 0.70 -2.40 -37.18
N GLY A 945 -0.14 -2.90 -36.27
CA GLY A 945 -0.49 -4.33 -36.17
C GLY A 945 -1.32 -4.91 -37.35
N PRO A 946 -1.41 -6.25 -37.47
CA PRO A 946 -2.00 -6.93 -38.64
C PRO A 946 -3.53 -7.06 -38.62
N LEU A 947 -4.23 -6.43 -37.66
CA LEU A 947 -5.69 -6.46 -37.55
C LEU A 947 -6.29 -5.93 -38.85
N ASN A 948 -7.07 -6.78 -39.54
CA ASN A 948 -7.63 -6.47 -40.85
C ASN A 948 -9.17 -6.56 -40.88
N SER A 949 -9.80 -7.33 -39.99
CA SER A 949 -11.25 -7.56 -39.98
C SER A 949 -11.85 -7.63 -38.58
N ILE A 950 -12.94 -6.89 -38.36
CA ILE A 950 -13.79 -6.94 -37.17
C ILE A 950 -15.20 -7.31 -37.61
N LYS A 951 -15.60 -8.56 -37.33
CA LYS A 951 -16.93 -9.13 -37.66
C LYS A 951 -17.75 -9.56 -36.47
N GLY A 952 -17.14 -9.62 -35.28
CA GLY A 952 -17.76 -10.21 -34.10
C GLY A 952 -18.94 -9.42 -33.54
N PHE A 953 -18.97 -8.09 -33.70
CA PHE A 953 -19.94 -7.23 -32.99
C PHE A 953 -21.33 -7.14 -33.65
N LYS A 954 -21.74 -8.14 -34.47
CA LYS A 954 -22.93 -8.05 -35.35
C LYS A 954 -24.25 -7.71 -34.65
N ASN A 955 -24.40 -7.97 -33.36
CA ASN A 955 -25.60 -7.64 -32.59
C ASN A 955 -25.42 -6.43 -31.65
N LEU A 956 -24.24 -5.79 -31.65
CA LEU A 956 -23.93 -4.63 -30.82
C LEU A 956 -24.73 -3.42 -31.30
N LYS A 957 -25.63 -2.94 -30.45
CA LYS A 957 -26.49 -1.77 -30.71
C LYS A 957 -26.01 -0.51 -30.02
N LYS A 958 -25.36 -0.65 -28.86
CA LYS A 958 -25.04 0.47 -27.98
C LYS A 958 -23.65 0.32 -27.36
N VAL A 959 -22.92 1.41 -27.36
CA VAL A 959 -21.77 1.67 -26.49
C VAL A 959 -22.18 2.87 -25.64
N GLY A 960 -22.07 2.81 -24.31
CA GLY A 960 -22.59 3.85 -23.42
C GLY A 960 -21.58 4.92 -23.00
N ALA A 961 -20.30 4.75 -23.32
CA ALA A 961 -19.28 5.80 -23.34
C ALA A 961 -18.51 5.86 -24.68
N MET A 962 -17.18 5.90 -24.68
CA MET A 962 -16.36 6.15 -25.89
C MET A 962 -16.33 4.93 -26.83
N PHE A 963 -16.42 5.16 -28.14
CA PHE A 963 -16.07 4.17 -29.15
C PHE A 963 -14.75 4.57 -29.82
N ASN A 964 -13.77 3.68 -29.82
CA ASN A 964 -12.46 3.95 -30.38
C ASN A 964 -11.93 2.70 -31.11
N ILE A 965 -11.68 2.82 -32.42
CA ILE A 965 -11.03 1.75 -33.20
C ILE A 965 -9.82 2.26 -33.97
N GLY A 966 -8.81 1.40 -34.07
CA GLY A 966 -7.58 1.63 -34.81
C GLY A 966 -6.98 0.35 -35.35
N GLY A 967 -5.86 0.51 -36.06
CA GLY A 967 -5.14 -0.58 -36.73
C GLY A 967 -4.99 -0.30 -38.20
N LYS A 968 -3.77 0.04 -38.63
CA LYS A 968 -3.43 0.49 -40.00
C LYS A 968 -3.88 -0.46 -41.12
N ASN A 969 -4.02 -1.75 -40.82
CA ASN A 969 -4.42 -2.77 -41.79
C ASN A 969 -5.95 -3.04 -41.80
N LEU A 970 -6.71 -2.45 -40.88
CA LEU A 970 -8.15 -2.66 -40.69
C LEU A 970 -8.93 -2.17 -41.90
N GLN A 971 -9.58 -3.10 -42.60
CA GLN A 971 -10.32 -2.85 -43.84
C GLN A 971 -11.81 -3.23 -43.74
N ASP A 972 -12.14 -4.18 -42.85
CA ASP A 972 -13.50 -4.68 -42.70
C ASP A 972 -14.02 -4.41 -41.27
N ILE A 973 -15.06 -3.58 -41.19
CA ILE A 973 -15.79 -3.20 -39.97
C ILE A 973 -17.26 -3.63 -40.04
N SER A 974 -17.59 -4.61 -40.89
CA SER A 974 -18.97 -5.10 -41.07
C SER A 974 -19.60 -5.66 -39.79
N GLY A 975 -18.80 -5.96 -38.76
CA GLY A 975 -19.29 -6.27 -37.42
C GLY A 975 -20.15 -5.16 -36.80
N PHE A 976 -19.95 -3.87 -37.13
CA PHE A 976 -20.68 -2.77 -36.49
C PHE A 976 -22.01 -2.39 -37.17
N SER A 977 -22.48 -3.15 -38.17
CA SER A 977 -23.64 -2.79 -39.01
C SER A 977 -24.97 -2.60 -38.28
N ASN A 978 -25.05 -2.96 -37.00
CA ASN A 978 -26.21 -2.79 -36.12
C ASN A 978 -25.98 -1.79 -34.98
N LEU A 979 -24.85 -1.06 -34.95
CA LEU A 979 -24.55 -0.05 -33.94
C LEU A 979 -25.43 1.19 -34.15
N GLU A 980 -26.31 1.46 -33.19
CA GLU A 980 -27.36 2.49 -33.24
C GLU A 980 -26.97 3.77 -32.45
N SER A 981 -26.16 3.64 -31.38
CA SER A 981 -25.76 4.76 -30.49
C SER A 981 -24.40 4.56 -29.79
N ILE A 982 -23.65 5.66 -29.57
CA ILE A 982 -22.29 5.67 -28.97
C ILE A 982 -22.12 6.81 -27.95
N GLY A 983 -22.13 6.46 -26.66
CA GLY A 983 -22.11 7.19 -25.40
C GLY A 983 -21.31 8.49 -25.22
N GLN A 984 -20.13 8.57 -25.81
CA GLN A 984 -19.25 9.74 -25.75
C GLN A 984 -18.58 9.91 -27.12
N ASP A 985 -17.27 10.15 -27.18
CA ASP A 985 -16.57 10.36 -28.43
C ASP A 985 -16.63 9.14 -29.35
N PHE A 986 -16.69 9.42 -30.65
CA PHE A 986 -16.57 8.44 -31.73
C PHE A 986 -15.25 8.67 -32.46
N ARG A 987 -14.34 7.70 -32.35
CA ARG A 987 -12.94 7.83 -32.79
C ARG A 987 -12.57 6.71 -33.77
N ILE A 988 -12.24 7.11 -35.00
CA ILE A 988 -11.70 6.25 -36.07
C ILE A 988 -10.29 6.76 -36.39
N ILE A 989 -9.27 6.11 -35.81
CA ILE A 989 -7.91 6.64 -35.79
C ILE A 989 -6.92 5.61 -36.36
N THR A 990 -6.18 6.00 -37.40
CA THR A 990 -5.20 5.15 -38.10
C THR A 990 -5.77 3.79 -38.51
N THR A 991 -6.67 3.80 -39.48
CA THR A 991 -7.20 2.58 -40.10
C THR A 991 -6.84 2.48 -41.59
N GLY A 992 -6.96 1.26 -42.12
CA GLY A 992 -6.86 0.97 -43.56
C GLY A 992 -8.20 1.06 -44.30
N LEU A 993 -9.24 1.64 -43.67
CA LEU A 993 -10.61 1.69 -44.18
C LEU A 993 -10.70 2.56 -45.44
N THR A 994 -11.52 2.13 -46.40
CA THR A 994 -11.85 2.92 -47.60
C THR A 994 -13.14 3.73 -47.45
N GLY A 995 -14.04 3.30 -46.57
CA GLY A 995 -15.31 3.93 -46.23
C GLY A 995 -15.78 3.52 -44.82
N LEU A 996 -16.91 4.07 -44.39
CA LEU A 996 -17.45 3.93 -43.02
C LEU A 996 -18.80 3.18 -42.98
N GLU A 997 -19.16 2.46 -44.04
CA GLU A 997 -20.49 1.87 -44.26
C GLU A 997 -20.94 0.92 -43.13
N GLY A 998 -20.00 0.36 -42.37
CA GLY A 998 -20.27 -0.39 -41.14
C GLY A 998 -21.01 0.40 -40.06
N PHE A 999 -21.05 1.74 -40.12
CA PHE A 999 -21.73 2.62 -39.17
C PHE A 999 -23.06 3.21 -39.67
N ALA A 1000 -23.61 2.73 -40.79
CA ALA A 1000 -24.78 3.35 -41.44
C ALA A 1000 -26.05 3.50 -40.57
N LYS A 1001 -26.18 2.72 -39.49
CA LYS A 1001 -27.27 2.82 -38.50
C LYS A 1001 -26.99 3.76 -37.32
N LEU A 1002 -25.75 4.25 -37.18
CA LEU A 1002 -25.37 5.13 -36.10
C LEU A 1002 -26.18 6.42 -36.19
N SER A 1003 -26.97 6.66 -35.16
CA SER A 1003 -27.91 7.76 -35.10
C SER A 1003 -27.46 8.83 -34.12
N SER A 1004 -28.04 10.03 -34.22
CA SER A 1004 -27.90 11.02 -33.16
C SER A 1004 -28.70 10.68 -31.89
N SER A 1005 -29.43 9.56 -31.85
CA SER A 1005 -30.13 9.14 -30.64
C SER A 1005 -29.15 8.69 -29.56
N GLY A 1006 -29.46 9.08 -28.33
CA GLY A 1006 -28.57 8.92 -27.19
C GLY A 1006 -27.41 9.92 -27.13
N LEU A 1007 -27.13 10.82 -28.10
CA LEU A 1007 -25.98 11.76 -28.06
C LEU A 1007 -25.99 12.72 -26.85
N ASN A 1008 -25.29 12.34 -25.76
CA ASN A 1008 -24.99 13.19 -24.61
C ASN A 1008 -24.18 14.44 -25.04
N GLU A 1009 -24.19 15.49 -24.20
CA GLU A 1009 -23.75 16.84 -24.59
C GLU A 1009 -22.24 17.05 -24.86
N ASN A 1010 -21.42 15.99 -24.80
CA ASN A 1010 -19.94 16.07 -24.85
C ASN A 1010 -19.30 15.32 -26.06
N ARG A 1011 -20.05 14.92 -27.10
CA ARG A 1011 -19.56 14.01 -28.17
C ARG A 1011 -18.86 14.68 -29.37
N ALA A 1012 -17.55 14.55 -29.46
CA ALA A 1012 -16.80 14.88 -30.66
C ALA A 1012 -16.54 13.65 -31.56
N ILE A 1013 -16.59 13.87 -32.87
CA ILE A 1013 -16.23 12.89 -33.90
C ILE A 1013 -14.78 13.12 -34.32
N PHE A 1014 -13.93 12.11 -34.20
CA PHE A 1014 -12.54 12.15 -34.62
C PHE A 1014 -12.30 11.12 -35.72
N ILE A 1015 -11.95 11.59 -36.91
CA ILE A 1015 -11.64 10.76 -38.09
C ILE A 1015 -10.25 11.18 -38.54
N GLN A 1016 -9.23 10.48 -38.05
CA GLN A 1016 -7.85 10.93 -38.15
C GLN A 1016 -6.88 9.86 -38.64
N THR A 1017 -5.94 10.26 -39.51
CA THR A 1017 -4.83 9.41 -39.99
C THR A 1017 -5.30 8.17 -40.77
N ASN A 1018 -6.51 8.18 -41.34
CA ASN A 1018 -7.04 7.04 -42.11
C ASN A 1018 -6.57 7.13 -43.57
N THR A 1019 -5.40 6.57 -43.85
CA THR A 1019 -4.62 6.81 -45.08
C THR A 1019 -5.31 6.34 -46.37
N LYS A 1020 -6.35 5.50 -46.29
CA LYS A 1020 -7.10 4.97 -47.43
C LYS A 1020 -8.55 5.46 -47.51
N LEU A 1021 -8.98 6.31 -46.58
CA LEU A 1021 -10.39 6.69 -46.44
C LEU A 1021 -10.82 7.64 -47.55
N THR A 1022 -11.86 7.26 -48.30
CA THR A 1022 -12.38 8.02 -49.46
C THR A 1022 -13.81 8.55 -49.28
N SER A 1023 -14.54 8.06 -48.26
CA SER A 1023 -15.99 8.26 -48.09
C SER A 1023 -16.37 8.34 -46.60
N LEU A 1024 -17.24 9.30 -46.24
CA LEU A 1024 -17.85 9.37 -44.91
C LEU A 1024 -19.33 8.90 -44.91
N LYS A 1025 -19.81 8.28 -46.01
CA LYS A 1025 -21.25 7.99 -46.23
C LYS A 1025 -21.90 7.11 -45.16
N GLY A 1026 -21.12 6.34 -44.40
CA GLY A 1026 -21.59 5.63 -43.22
C GLY A 1026 -22.15 6.52 -42.09
N LEU A 1027 -21.86 7.83 -42.11
CA LEU A 1027 -22.31 8.79 -41.09
C LEU A 1027 -23.61 9.52 -41.49
N ALA A 1028 -24.20 9.20 -42.65
CA ALA A 1028 -25.36 9.88 -43.23
C ALA A 1028 -26.67 9.76 -42.41
N SER A 1029 -26.64 9.11 -41.25
CA SER A 1029 -27.74 8.99 -40.29
C SER A 1029 -27.62 9.96 -39.10
N LEU A 1030 -26.50 10.66 -38.96
CA LEU A 1030 -26.27 11.68 -37.92
C LEU A 1030 -26.94 13.02 -38.28
N SER A 1031 -27.52 13.68 -37.29
CA SER A 1031 -28.25 14.96 -37.46
C SER A 1031 -27.83 16.07 -36.50
N THR A 1032 -27.20 15.74 -35.38
CA THR A 1032 -26.64 16.66 -34.38
C THR A 1032 -25.37 16.04 -33.84
N ILE A 1033 -24.31 16.83 -33.63
CA ILE A 1033 -23.06 16.40 -32.99
C ILE A 1033 -22.50 17.56 -32.14
N VAL A 1034 -21.51 17.31 -31.28
CA VAL A 1034 -20.92 18.39 -30.46
C VAL A 1034 -19.69 19.00 -31.15
N GLY A 1035 -18.77 18.18 -31.67
CA GLY A 1035 -17.63 18.66 -32.45
C GLY A 1035 -17.22 17.68 -33.55
N ILE A 1036 -16.45 18.17 -34.53
CA ILE A 1036 -15.93 17.33 -35.62
C ILE A 1036 -14.46 17.65 -35.94
N PHE A 1037 -13.66 16.60 -36.02
CA PHE A 1037 -12.21 16.64 -36.24
C PHE A 1037 -11.84 15.65 -37.35
N ILE A 1038 -11.73 16.15 -38.58
CA ILE A 1038 -11.38 15.36 -39.77
C ILE A 1038 -9.99 15.79 -40.21
N ALA A 1039 -8.96 14.99 -39.87
CA ALA A 1039 -7.59 15.38 -40.16
C ALA A 1039 -6.71 14.25 -40.70
N ARG A 1040 -5.75 14.58 -41.57
CA ARG A 1040 -4.77 13.61 -42.09
C ARG A 1040 -5.41 12.41 -42.82
N ASN A 1041 -6.51 12.62 -43.54
CA ASN A 1041 -7.13 11.60 -44.41
C ASN A 1041 -6.85 11.97 -45.89
N PRO A 1042 -5.66 11.63 -46.43
CA PRO A 1042 -5.18 12.17 -47.71
C PRO A 1042 -6.01 11.74 -48.93
N GLU A 1043 -6.78 10.65 -48.85
CA GLU A 1043 -7.63 10.14 -49.94
C GLU A 1043 -9.08 10.66 -49.91
N LEU A 1044 -9.44 11.45 -48.89
CA LEU A 1044 -10.80 11.98 -48.72
C LEU A 1044 -11.04 13.15 -49.69
N LYS A 1045 -12.09 13.05 -50.51
CA LYS A 1045 -12.36 14.00 -51.63
C LYS A 1045 -13.34 15.12 -51.30
N ASP A 1046 -14.29 14.81 -50.43
CA ASP A 1046 -15.37 15.68 -49.99
C ASP A 1046 -15.86 15.21 -48.60
N LEU A 1047 -16.89 15.87 -48.07
CA LEU A 1047 -17.52 15.52 -46.79
C LEU A 1047 -18.90 14.86 -46.95
N GLN A 1048 -19.16 14.15 -48.05
CA GLN A 1048 -20.42 13.43 -48.24
C GLN A 1048 -20.63 12.34 -47.18
N GLY A 1049 -21.82 12.30 -46.61
CA GLY A 1049 -22.15 11.58 -45.37
C GLY A 1049 -22.42 12.48 -44.16
N LEU A 1050 -22.17 13.79 -44.24
CA LEU A 1050 -22.47 14.75 -43.15
C LEU A 1050 -23.71 15.62 -43.42
N GLU A 1051 -24.39 15.45 -44.56
CA GLU A 1051 -25.39 16.38 -45.10
C GLU A 1051 -26.63 16.57 -44.22
N LYS A 1052 -26.92 15.61 -43.33
CA LYS A 1052 -28.05 15.69 -42.38
C LYS A 1052 -27.71 16.43 -41.09
N ILE A 1053 -26.44 16.74 -40.83
CA ILE A 1053 -26.03 17.43 -39.61
C ILE A 1053 -26.52 18.88 -39.66
N LYS A 1054 -27.34 19.25 -38.67
CA LYS A 1054 -27.92 20.58 -38.51
C LYS A 1054 -27.18 21.45 -37.50
N SER A 1055 -26.54 20.86 -36.50
CA SER A 1055 -25.88 21.62 -35.43
C SER A 1055 -24.58 20.96 -34.97
N ILE A 1056 -23.58 21.81 -34.72
CA ILE A 1056 -22.26 21.49 -34.16
C ILE A 1056 -21.98 22.55 -33.09
N ARG A 1057 -21.98 22.19 -31.80
CA ARG A 1057 -21.94 23.15 -30.68
C ARG A 1057 -20.54 23.68 -30.37
N TYR A 1058 -19.51 22.82 -30.40
CA TYR A 1058 -18.13 23.15 -30.06
C TYR A 1058 -17.35 23.66 -31.28
N GLY A 1059 -16.97 22.79 -32.21
CA GLY A 1059 -16.01 23.19 -33.25
C GLY A 1059 -15.96 22.29 -34.47
N ILE A 1060 -15.55 22.90 -35.59
CA ILE A 1060 -15.19 22.22 -36.84
C ILE A 1060 -13.67 22.34 -37.00
N THR A 1061 -12.98 21.20 -37.05
CA THR A 1061 -11.57 21.10 -37.46
C THR A 1061 -11.47 20.20 -38.69
N VAL A 1062 -10.98 20.75 -39.80
CA VAL A 1062 -10.74 20.02 -41.06
C VAL A 1062 -9.34 20.35 -41.54
N SER A 1063 -8.38 19.43 -41.42
CA SER A 1063 -6.99 19.73 -41.77
C SER A 1063 -6.15 18.61 -42.37
N VAL A 1064 -5.17 18.98 -43.22
CA VAL A 1064 -4.23 18.03 -43.84
C VAL A 1064 -4.94 16.90 -44.63
N ASN A 1065 -6.08 17.19 -45.28
CA ASN A 1065 -6.78 16.25 -46.15
C ASN A 1065 -6.42 16.59 -47.62
N ASP A 1066 -5.33 16.01 -48.11
CA ASP A 1066 -4.64 16.43 -49.35
C ASP A 1066 -5.49 16.40 -50.63
N LYS A 1067 -6.52 15.56 -50.72
CA LYS A 1067 -7.45 15.47 -51.86
C LYS A 1067 -8.81 16.13 -51.62
N LEU A 1068 -9.02 16.79 -50.49
CA LEU A 1068 -10.31 17.39 -50.14
C LEU A 1068 -10.59 18.62 -51.01
N THR A 1069 -11.59 18.55 -51.88
CA THR A 1069 -11.92 19.58 -52.87
C THR A 1069 -12.98 20.57 -52.41
N ASN A 1070 -13.92 20.11 -51.58
CA ASN A 1070 -15.04 20.87 -51.05
C ASN A 1070 -15.43 20.38 -49.65
N ILE A 1071 -16.23 21.19 -48.94
CA ILE A 1071 -16.83 20.88 -47.64
C ILE A 1071 -18.36 20.94 -47.68
N ASP A 1072 -18.98 20.67 -48.84
CA ASP A 1072 -20.41 20.88 -49.06
C ASP A 1072 -21.30 19.98 -48.19
N GLY A 1073 -20.75 18.90 -47.64
CA GLY A 1073 -21.40 18.09 -46.59
C GLY A 1073 -21.81 18.87 -45.34
N LEU A 1074 -21.22 20.04 -45.09
CA LEU A 1074 -21.57 20.93 -43.97
C LEU A 1074 -22.66 21.97 -44.30
N ALA A 1075 -23.20 21.97 -45.53
CA ALA A 1075 -24.14 23.00 -46.03
C ALA A 1075 -25.48 23.14 -45.29
N ASN A 1076 -25.76 22.28 -44.30
CA ASN A 1076 -26.94 22.34 -43.45
C ASN A 1076 -26.64 22.67 -41.98
N VAL A 1077 -25.38 22.89 -41.61
CA VAL A 1077 -25.00 23.28 -40.25
C VAL A 1077 -25.37 24.74 -39.97
N GLU A 1078 -26.06 24.96 -38.86
CA GLU A 1078 -26.53 26.24 -38.34
C GLU A 1078 -26.36 26.35 -36.81
N GLY A 1079 -26.59 27.54 -36.26
CA GLY A 1079 -26.43 27.84 -34.83
C GLY A 1079 -25.03 28.35 -34.46
N ALA A 1080 -24.81 28.52 -33.15
CA ALA A 1080 -23.54 29.01 -32.60
C ALA A 1080 -22.49 27.88 -32.47
N ILE A 1081 -21.25 28.19 -32.83
CA ILE A 1081 -20.07 27.32 -32.78
C ILE A 1081 -18.87 28.12 -32.25
N SER A 1082 -18.08 27.53 -31.35
CA SER A 1082 -16.94 28.21 -30.71
C SER A 1082 -15.71 28.36 -31.62
N SER A 1083 -15.54 27.51 -32.65
CA SER A 1083 -14.40 27.60 -33.57
C SER A 1083 -14.62 26.95 -34.93
N ILE A 1084 -14.07 27.57 -35.97
CA ILE A 1084 -13.91 27.01 -37.32
C ILE A 1084 -12.42 27.02 -37.68
N ASN A 1085 -11.81 25.85 -37.78
CA ASN A 1085 -10.42 25.65 -38.17
C ASN A 1085 -10.36 24.77 -39.43
N ILE A 1086 -10.04 25.37 -40.57
CA ILE A 1086 -9.95 24.68 -41.87
C ILE A 1086 -8.59 24.99 -42.46
N THR A 1087 -7.63 24.07 -42.30
CA THR A 1087 -6.20 24.38 -42.51
C THR A 1087 -5.44 23.30 -43.28
N GLU A 1088 -4.47 23.71 -44.11
CA GLU A 1088 -3.57 22.79 -44.83
C GLU A 1088 -4.25 21.77 -45.77
N ASN A 1089 -5.49 22.01 -46.23
CA ASN A 1089 -6.15 21.15 -47.22
C ASN A 1089 -5.79 21.64 -48.64
N LYS A 1090 -4.65 21.17 -49.18
CA LYS A 1090 -3.95 21.76 -50.32
C LYS A 1090 -4.78 22.02 -51.59
N VAL A 1091 -5.83 21.23 -51.84
CA VAL A 1091 -6.71 21.35 -53.02
C VAL A 1091 -8.12 21.87 -52.73
N LEU A 1092 -8.40 22.26 -51.48
CA LEU A 1092 -9.72 22.73 -51.04
C LEU A 1092 -10.00 24.13 -51.62
N ALA A 1093 -10.81 24.17 -52.68
CA ALA A 1093 -11.16 25.39 -53.40
C ALA A 1093 -12.58 25.89 -53.10
N ASN A 1094 -13.50 24.99 -52.69
CA ASN A 1094 -14.88 25.34 -52.35
C ASN A 1094 -15.14 25.22 -50.84
N LEU A 1095 -15.37 26.37 -50.18
CA LEU A 1095 -15.74 26.48 -48.77
C LEU A 1095 -17.20 26.94 -48.57
N CYS A 1096 -18.03 26.92 -49.61
CA CYS A 1096 -19.41 27.40 -49.54
C CYS A 1096 -20.31 26.60 -48.57
N GLY A 1097 -19.93 25.36 -48.22
CA GLY A 1097 -20.59 24.57 -47.18
C GLY A 1097 -20.75 25.27 -45.81
N ILE A 1098 -19.86 26.19 -45.42
CA ILE A 1098 -20.01 26.93 -44.14
C ILE A 1098 -20.80 28.24 -44.25
N THR A 1099 -21.42 28.54 -45.40
CA THR A 1099 -22.08 29.85 -45.63
C THR A 1099 -23.26 30.10 -44.70
N LYS A 1100 -24.11 29.09 -44.42
CA LYS A 1100 -25.25 29.24 -43.49
C LYS A 1100 -24.76 29.56 -42.09
N LEU A 1101 -23.83 28.76 -41.58
CA LEU A 1101 -23.18 28.91 -40.28
C LEU A 1101 -22.57 30.30 -40.08
N VAL A 1102 -21.79 30.79 -41.05
CA VAL A 1102 -21.15 32.11 -40.97
C VAL A 1102 -22.17 33.27 -41.09
N LYS A 1103 -23.21 33.14 -41.93
CA LYS A 1103 -24.25 34.17 -42.07
C LYS A 1103 -25.19 34.24 -40.86
N GLY A 1104 -25.46 33.13 -40.19
CA GLY A 1104 -26.30 33.07 -38.99
C GLY A 1104 -25.67 33.67 -37.73
N GLY A 1105 -24.51 34.35 -37.83
CA GLY A 1105 -23.74 34.81 -36.67
C GLY A 1105 -23.09 33.67 -35.88
N GLY A 1106 -22.99 32.47 -36.48
CA GLY A 1106 -22.66 31.24 -35.77
C GLY A 1106 -21.24 31.18 -35.22
N ASN A 1107 -20.26 31.79 -35.89
CA ASN A 1107 -18.88 31.79 -35.38
C ASN A 1107 -18.73 32.76 -34.20
N THR A 1108 -18.80 32.25 -32.97
CA THR A 1108 -18.68 33.03 -31.73
C THR A 1108 -17.25 33.09 -31.18
N GLY A 1109 -16.30 32.39 -31.82
CA GLY A 1109 -14.88 32.42 -31.45
C GLY A 1109 -13.94 32.37 -32.66
N VAL A 1110 -12.98 31.43 -32.67
CA VAL A 1110 -11.82 31.48 -33.58
C VAL A 1110 -12.20 31.03 -35.00
N TYR A 1111 -11.96 31.91 -35.98
CA TYR A 1111 -12.00 31.58 -37.42
C TYR A 1111 -10.58 31.50 -38.00
N ALA A 1112 -10.12 30.29 -38.28
CA ALA A 1112 -8.80 30.01 -38.83
C ALA A 1112 -8.94 29.26 -40.17
N VAL A 1113 -8.75 29.98 -41.28
CA VAL A 1113 -8.75 29.39 -42.64
C VAL A 1113 -7.47 29.79 -43.36
N SER A 1114 -6.53 28.83 -43.51
CA SER A 1114 -5.21 29.10 -44.10
C SER A 1114 -4.56 27.83 -44.68
N GLY A 1115 -3.71 27.96 -45.69
CA GLY A 1115 -3.03 26.83 -46.31
C GLY A 1115 -3.92 25.93 -47.19
N ASN A 1116 -5.13 26.38 -47.56
CA ASN A 1116 -6.01 25.72 -48.53
C ASN A 1116 -5.85 26.34 -49.93
N ALA A 1117 -6.47 25.78 -50.98
CA ALA A 1117 -6.42 26.36 -52.33
C ALA A 1117 -7.22 27.68 -52.45
N HIS A 1118 -8.26 27.84 -51.64
CA HIS A 1118 -8.97 29.10 -51.37
C HIS A 1118 -9.03 29.36 -49.87
N ASN A 1119 -8.73 30.59 -49.44
CA ASN A 1119 -8.72 30.98 -48.03
C ASN A 1119 -9.59 32.24 -47.83
N PRO A 1120 -10.92 32.10 -47.95
CA PRO A 1120 -11.84 33.23 -47.77
C PRO A 1120 -11.82 33.71 -46.31
N THR A 1121 -11.99 35.02 -46.13
CA THR A 1121 -12.28 35.61 -44.82
C THR A 1121 -13.75 35.37 -44.45
N VAL A 1122 -14.11 35.64 -43.19
CA VAL A 1122 -15.51 35.67 -42.72
C VAL A 1122 -16.40 36.52 -43.63
N ASP A 1123 -15.92 37.69 -44.06
CA ASP A 1123 -16.72 38.60 -44.89
C ASP A 1123 -16.78 38.15 -46.37
N ASN A 1124 -15.75 37.47 -46.89
CA ASN A 1124 -15.83 36.80 -48.18
C ASN A 1124 -16.94 35.74 -48.18
N ILE A 1125 -17.05 34.91 -47.14
CA ILE A 1125 -18.14 33.92 -47.00
C ILE A 1125 -19.50 34.63 -46.92
N LYS A 1126 -19.65 35.71 -46.15
CA LYS A 1126 -20.91 36.50 -46.10
C LYS A 1126 -21.28 37.10 -47.47
N ALA A 1127 -20.30 37.58 -48.22
CA ALA A 1127 -20.49 38.10 -49.57
C ALA A 1127 -20.74 37.01 -50.64
N GLY A 1128 -20.61 35.73 -50.31
CA GLY A 1128 -20.75 34.61 -51.26
C GLY A 1128 -19.48 34.30 -52.07
N ASN A 1129 -18.36 34.97 -51.79
CA ASN A 1129 -17.04 34.69 -52.37
C ASN A 1129 -16.37 33.49 -51.65
N CYS A 1130 -17.08 32.36 -51.61
CA CYS A 1130 -16.74 31.17 -50.84
C CYS A 1130 -16.07 30.04 -51.64
N SER A 1131 -15.94 30.21 -52.95
CA SER A 1131 -15.24 29.28 -53.87
C SER A 1131 -14.28 30.04 -54.78
N LYS A 1132 -13.38 29.30 -55.44
CA LYS A 1132 -12.39 29.79 -56.41
C LYS A 1132 -12.36 28.90 -57.65
#